data_AF-A0A812I5B5-F1
#
_entry.id   AF-A0A812I5B5-F1
#
_cell.length_a   1.000
_cell.length_b   1.000
_cell.length_c   1.000
_cell.angle_alpha   90.00
_cell.angle_beta   90.00
_cell.angle_gamma   90.00
#
_symmetry.space_group_name_H-M   'P 1'
#
loop_
_entity.id
_entity.type
_entity.pdbx_description
1 polymer ?
#
loop_
_entity_poly.entity_id
_entity_poly.type
_entity_poly.pdbx_seq_one_letter_code
_entity_poly.pdbx_strand_id
1 'polypeptide(L)'
;MPSLLEAAYAHSDRVSPVKRRFEEAFSEPSSSSTPSKQLPGTRAEVQPTGSGKKGRAPRNRPGPVSKKGTGAEKRRRGRPALSAGVTEQPPDVAGAWPSCTHAFQKTCPRCVFRAGVAKWTKAHGVFQRPCKSGASLVTPWLRERPRCLGGAWGIGCAACAHLLQRASEAGPGIRHQRRRWSTKWARFEVRSLSMMQSSSVELHSHTQIHMLAVKCMNLPDVPLCKLVAPAPDDDRLLAGAVPQLQDWLKAWRTARSPEALLKSEMRSRTDSFADVKRGKPKEVQRHATRQMIQVMAEVLREAKRDMLRHADHTSVAVDDMAPFRILRFRCCSQRPAETTGSTLAPWMSRNGILAVLRNGGCTLSLEMLDQDYSERIADSMLTAVRQMATKLGDQQADADVVNRFCQTLSSYSSDGGRPMRKCGRILQQRFPRLCLCLLDKAHTIRRAALPMTMEDRFRQRWLTTFEKRHALIPDLCNSEEWKLRLRILQAEVVKATGSMTGSGAVAGCPNLAKAVATMGFSKQRFDSYATPAAKFVALLLPIALLLAAQAMDDRLDPLVRHRSHQQLQALTGSNILVAGLAADLHTEVLRFTRLHDVHDHDISFTLREKAEFLTRLRRLFGEGRVLMEMDDVEGAEESETLTHLALRTAMSAAPIVYGDRIHTLWSRVDSSESKQIMASLNTVVDTIEARVQTDMADLQLQTAFACFDLRVWWNAKAALENDNDADGWRNLETKMRRRSADICRALGRDERKGWQELFSTVTRLLAHGAVPEAENRQAWGRVVGRGPSLEMEYEVLPDMVAFYLSIQDGECSVERDFSQLRRHQSNANGDFLSAILEVQLDGPPTEADMVKRLELHDERVTERMENTFQIEGCALAMTPFVRRCCQLWLQHFGRRFRCYKTRTDKGATRAKKPVGTFASVLRAQRRASDRLSQEAAVDPGAASAIPGQSVAALVRRRWKLRSSPCWNPALEKFQKLTESKAQERDAERNRARLHMPAPKVKLRPGKVYPKGPAPALRRDTLVADLTCDASAALATSECAYKRCQAGICWDDFIRCRIMVVDDAVSLEQMQTSSLVDSQWSEKLHWYLGIVALGKDLISVAHWRKADRMKRLREYDAAHQLVPAKIHLSENFQDRHGACSRWLRKITGLNRTQWTLQDAADNADWVLNDMASLRCMLVTCRRMHRRATSLTLDGDGWKVAPGGRIPKLPRRGRGAAEHADE
;
A
#
# COMPACT_ATOMS: atom_id res chain seq x y z
N MET A 1 -67.71 11.91 -20.48
CA MET A 1 -68.38 13.21 -20.59
C MET A 1 -67.33 14.31 -20.65
N PRO A 2 -67.28 15.13 -21.71
CA PRO A 2 -66.28 16.17 -21.89
C PRO A 2 -66.84 17.60 -21.72
N SER A 3 -65.98 18.55 -21.32
CA SER A 3 -66.15 20.00 -21.54
C SER A 3 -64.92 20.75 -20.98
N LEU A 4 -64.44 21.87 -21.54
CA LEU A 4 -64.58 22.41 -22.90
C LEU A 4 -63.37 23.34 -23.15
N LEU A 5 -62.90 23.42 -24.40
CA LEU A 5 -62.08 24.54 -24.89
C LEU A 5 -62.97 25.78 -25.03
N GLU A 6 -62.45 27.00 -24.85
CA GLU A 6 -62.09 27.94 -25.94
C GLU A 6 -61.74 29.37 -25.46
N ALA A 7 -61.47 30.27 -26.42
CA ALA A 7 -61.15 31.71 -26.33
C ALA A 7 -59.71 32.10 -25.91
N ALA A 8 -58.96 32.91 -26.68
CA ALA A 8 -59.19 33.42 -28.03
C ALA A 8 -57.86 33.76 -28.78
N TYR A 9 -57.95 34.06 -30.07
CA TYR A 9 -56.83 34.13 -31.03
C TYR A 9 -56.35 35.57 -31.36
N ALA A 10 -55.11 35.66 -31.86
CA ALA A 10 -54.55 36.65 -32.80
C ALA A 10 -54.52 38.17 -32.49
N HIS A 11 -53.35 38.80 -32.74
CA HIS A 11 -53.18 39.79 -33.83
C HIS A 11 -51.69 39.96 -34.24
N SER A 12 -51.40 40.79 -35.24
CA SER A 12 -50.32 40.59 -36.24
C SER A 12 -49.18 41.62 -36.27
N ASP A 13 -48.23 41.36 -37.18
CA ASP A 13 -47.01 42.09 -37.55
C ASP A 13 -47.06 43.63 -37.66
N ARG A 14 -45.89 44.28 -37.46
CA ARG A 14 -45.34 45.30 -38.41
C ARG A 14 -43.89 45.78 -38.12
N VAL A 15 -42.97 45.38 -39.01
CA VAL A 15 -41.93 46.19 -39.72
C VAL A 15 -41.32 47.45 -39.06
N SER A 16 -40.01 47.39 -38.68
CA SER A 16 -38.84 48.30 -39.00
C SER A 16 -38.95 49.85 -39.07
N PRO A 17 -37.82 50.62 -39.18
CA PRO A 17 -36.45 50.50 -38.63
C PRO A 17 -35.91 51.86 -38.05
N VAL A 18 -34.60 52.00 -37.69
CA VAL A 18 -33.68 53.16 -38.01
C VAL A 18 -32.28 53.06 -37.32
N LYS A 19 -31.32 53.87 -37.81
CA LYS A 19 -29.84 53.76 -37.77
C LYS A 19 -29.08 54.60 -36.69
N ARG A 20 -27.85 54.14 -36.35
CA ARG A 20 -26.61 54.93 -36.02
C ARG A 20 -26.60 55.73 -34.67
N ARG A 21 -25.46 56.21 -34.11
CA ARG A 21 -24.06 56.41 -34.61
C ARG A 21 -22.97 56.43 -33.48
N PHE A 22 -21.70 56.58 -33.88
CA PHE A 22 -20.49 57.08 -33.16
C PHE A 22 -19.65 56.13 -32.26
N GLU A 23 -18.77 55.36 -32.91
CA GLU A 23 -17.29 55.55 -33.04
C GLU A 23 -16.35 55.97 -31.86
N GLU A 24 -15.09 55.54 -32.03
CA GLU A 24 -13.79 56.05 -31.52
C GLU A 24 -13.33 55.82 -30.05
N ALA A 25 -12.14 55.21 -29.89
CA ALA A 25 -10.87 55.99 -29.86
C ALA A 25 -9.59 55.12 -29.98
N PHE A 26 -8.50 55.75 -30.45
CA PHE A 26 -7.07 55.37 -30.41
C PHE A 26 -6.53 54.11 -31.15
N SER A 27 -6.02 54.38 -32.35
CA SER A 27 -4.67 53.97 -32.79
C SER A 27 -3.81 55.23 -33.00
N GLU A 28 -2.47 55.13 -32.97
CA GLU A 28 -1.50 55.83 -33.86
C GLU A 28 -0.04 55.46 -33.44
N PRO A 29 0.99 55.57 -34.30
CA PRO A 29 2.33 55.00 -34.09
C PRO A 29 3.49 56.04 -34.14
N SER A 30 4.75 55.58 -34.09
CA SER A 30 5.87 56.16 -34.86
C SER A 30 7.17 55.32 -34.77
N SER A 31 8.13 55.63 -35.64
CA SER A 31 9.35 54.87 -35.94
C SER A 31 10.65 55.59 -35.56
N SER A 32 11.76 54.85 -35.36
CA SER A 32 13.12 55.39 -35.54
C SER A 32 14.14 54.27 -35.87
N SER A 33 15.38 54.65 -36.22
CA SER A 33 16.30 53.87 -37.05
C SER A 33 17.54 53.27 -36.36
N THR A 34 18.28 52.46 -37.13
CA THR A 34 19.72 52.12 -37.04
C THR A 34 20.64 53.30 -36.64
N PRO A 35 21.88 53.08 -36.09
CA PRO A 35 22.85 52.11 -36.62
C PRO A 35 23.88 51.41 -35.67
N SER A 36 24.59 50.45 -36.29
CA SER A 36 25.99 50.02 -36.11
C SER A 36 26.81 50.40 -34.85
N LYS A 37 27.51 49.38 -34.30
CA LYS A 37 28.90 49.52 -33.84
C LYS A 37 29.69 48.22 -34.12
N GLN A 38 30.96 48.37 -34.51
CA GLN A 38 31.85 47.28 -34.93
C GLN A 38 32.90 46.94 -33.86
N LEU A 39 33.22 45.64 -33.71
CA LEU A 39 34.56 45.09 -33.41
C LEU A 39 35.32 45.58 -32.14
N PRO A 40 36.52 45.07 -31.84
CA PRO A 40 37.18 43.80 -32.23
C PRO A 40 37.35 42.82 -31.04
N GLY A 41 37.94 41.65 -31.27
CA GLY A 41 38.16 40.66 -30.19
C GLY A 41 38.91 39.38 -30.56
N THR A 42 39.91 39.44 -31.45
CA THR A 42 40.70 38.28 -31.88
C THR A 42 41.83 37.92 -30.91
N ARG A 43 42.00 36.62 -30.62
CA ARG A 43 43.26 35.90 -30.89
C ARG A 43 43.07 34.38 -30.89
N ALA A 44 44.06 33.66 -31.42
CA ALA A 44 44.00 32.24 -31.78
C ALA A 44 44.93 31.36 -30.91
N GLU A 45 44.88 30.05 -31.17
CA GLU A 45 45.95 29.04 -31.07
C GLU A 45 46.95 29.07 -29.89
N VAL A 46 47.02 27.96 -29.14
CA VAL A 46 48.27 27.16 -29.01
C VAL A 46 47.91 25.66 -28.92
N GLN A 47 48.46 24.89 -29.84
CA GLN A 47 48.83 23.46 -29.71
C GLN A 47 50.38 23.41 -29.87
N PRO A 48 51.12 22.28 -29.69
CA PRO A 48 50.72 20.94 -29.27
C PRO A 48 51.72 20.27 -28.26
N THR A 49 51.63 18.94 -28.13
CA THR A 49 52.67 17.97 -27.69
C THR A 49 52.94 17.76 -26.19
N GLY A 50 53.38 16.53 -25.88
CA GLY A 50 53.72 16.02 -24.55
C GLY A 50 53.63 14.49 -24.56
N SER A 51 54.76 13.78 -24.68
CA SER A 51 54.77 12.32 -24.96
C SER A 51 55.45 11.48 -23.87
N GLY A 52 55.01 10.23 -23.70
CA GLY A 52 55.60 9.27 -22.77
C GLY A 52 55.26 7.82 -23.16
N LYS A 53 56.28 7.00 -23.43
CA LYS A 53 56.16 5.60 -23.91
C LYS A 53 56.72 4.59 -22.89
N LYS A 54 56.43 3.30 -23.16
CA LYS A 54 57.01 2.04 -22.61
C LYS A 54 56.28 1.49 -21.36
N GLY A 55 56.07 0.17 -21.22
CA GLY A 55 56.27 -0.93 -22.17
C GLY A 55 56.32 -2.33 -21.54
N ARG A 56 56.44 -3.37 -22.40
CA ARG A 56 56.68 -4.83 -22.13
C ARG A 56 55.55 -5.70 -21.54
N ALA A 57 55.23 -6.74 -22.31
CA ALA A 57 55.20 -8.15 -21.88
C ALA A 57 56.31 -8.89 -22.69
N PRO A 58 56.44 -10.24 -22.73
CA PRO A 58 55.92 -11.32 -21.86
C PRO A 58 57.05 -12.31 -21.37
N ARG A 59 56.73 -13.32 -20.53
CA ARG A 59 57.14 -14.75 -20.69
C ARG A 59 56.78 -15.69 -19.51
N ASN A 60 56.37 -16.90 -19.89
CA ASN A 60 56.60 -18.27 -19.36
C ASN A 60 56.64 -18.64 -17.85
N ARG A 61 56.02 -19.81 -17.60
CA ARG A 61 56.29 -20.85 -16.56
C ARG A 61 57.80 -21.15 -16.37
N PRO A 62 58.29 -21.65 -15.20
CA PRO A 62 57.83 -22.94 -14.63
C PRO A 62 57.91 -23.12 -13.08
N GLY A 63 57.58 -24.33 -12.60
CA GLY A 63 58.22 -24.90 -11.40
C GLY A 63 57.32 -25.15 -10.16
N PRO A 64 57.46 -26.29 -9.44
CA PRO A 64 56.68 -26.59 -8.23
C PRO A 64 57.51 -26.86 -6.96
N VAL A 65 57.03 -26.45 -5.78
CA VAL A 65 57.56 -26.90 -4.48
C VAL A 65 56.43 -27.19 -3.48
N SER A 66 56.54 -28.31 -2.76
CA SER A 66 55.59 -28.78 -1.74
C SER A 66 55.96 -28.34 -0.32
N LYS A 67 55.02 -28.51 0.64
CA LYS A 67 55.25 -29.32 1.86
C LYS A 67 53.97 -29.53 2.71
N LYS A 68 53.79 -30.79 3.14
CA LYS A 68 53.29 -31.34 4.45
C LYS A 68 52.19 -30.57 5.22
N GLY A 69 51.13 -31.19 5.78
CA GLY A 69 50.71 -32.60 5.94
C GLY A 69 49.47 -32.65 6.87
N THR A 70 48.82 -33.77 7.25
CA THR A 70 49.00 -35.22 7.02
C THR A 70 47.61 -35.83 6.62
N GLY A 71 47.15 -37.08 6.85
CA GLY A 71 47.63 -38.26 7.59
C GLY A 71 46.56 -39.36 7.69
N ALA A 72 46.75 -40.34 8.60
CA ALA A 72 45.75 -41.30 9.12
C ALA A 72 44.88 -42.13 8.12
N GLU A 73 45.57 -42.89 7.26
CA GLU A 73 45.29 -44.28 6.88
C GLU A 73 43.98 -44.99 7.32
N LYS A 74 43.32 -45.70 6.36
CA LYS A 74 42.74 -47.04 6.65
C LYS A 74 42.62 -47.97 5.43
N ARG A 75 43.41 -49.06 5.49
CA ARG A 75 43.40 -50.33 4.73
C ARG A 75 42.31 -50.56 3.66
N ARG A 76 42.74 -50.84 2.42
CA ARG A 76 42.02 -51.71 1.47
C ARG A 76 42.37 -53.18 1.73
N ARG A 77 41.42 -54.10 1.48
CA ARG A 77 41.69 -55.50 1.08
C ARG A 77 40.86 -55.80 -0.15
N GLY A 78 41.48 -56.37 -1.19
CA GLY A 78 40.76 -56.88 -2.35
C GLY A 78 40.26 -58.32 -2.15
N ARG A 79 39.48 -58.81 -3.09
CA ARG A 79 39.30 -60.24 -3.37
C ARG A 79 39.49 -60.48 -4.87
N PRO A 80 40.03 -61.64 -5.28
CA PRO A 80 40.47 -61.88 -6.66
C PRO A 80 39.32 -62.27 -7.58
N ALA A 81 39.59 -62.20 -8.89
CA ALA A 81 38.83 -62.94 -9.90
C ALA A 81 39.32 -64.39 -9.99
N LEU A 82 38.45 -65.30 -10.42
CA LEU A 82 38.79 -66.65 -10.85
C LEU A 82 37.99 -66.99 -12.11
N SER A 83 38.56 -67.83 -12.97
CA SER A 83 38.09 -68.11 -14.32
C SER A 83 37.84 -69.60 -14.53
N ALA A 84 36.63 -69.94 -14.98
CA ALA A 84 36.26 -71.21 -15.61
C ALA A 84 34.93 -70.99 -16.36
N GLY A 85 34.55 -71.77 -17.37
CA GLY A 85 35.30 -72.85 -18.01
C GLY A 85 34.40 -74.04 -18.38
N VAL A 86 33.99 -74.08 -19.66
CA VAL A 86 33.35 -75.25 -20.33
C VAL A 86 31.94 -75.62 -19.79
N THR A 87 31.27 -76.48 -20.55
CA THR A 87 29.83 -76.77 -20.57
C THR A 87 29.38 -77.89 -19.64
N GLU A 88 28.15 -77.78 -19.14
CA GLU A 88 27.19 -78.90 -19.11
C GLU A 88 25.75 -78.35 -19.13
N GLN A 89 24.80 -79.12 -19.71
CA GLN A 89 23.40 -78.71 -19.78
C GLN A 89 22.63 -79.16 -18.53
N PRO A 90 21.92 -78.26 -17.81
CA PRO A 90 20.92 -78.69 -16.84
C PRO A 90 19.65 -79.18 -17.56
N PRO A 91 19.00 -80.27 -17.09
CA PRO A 91 17.86 -80.87 -17.78
C PRO A 91 16.57 -80.03 -17.68
N ASP A 92 15.63 -80.30 -18.60
CA ASP A 92 14.32 -79.69 -18.64
C ASP A 92 13.43 -80.13 -17.46
N VAL A 93 13.47 -79.36 -16.37
CA VAL A 93 12.62 -79.59 -15.18
C VAL A 93 11.53 -78.53 -15.08
N ALA A 94 10.45 -78.74 -15.84
CA ALA A 94 9.23 -77.94 -15.78
C ALA A 94 8.51 -78.02 -14.41
N GLY A 95 8.88 -78.96 -13.53
CA GLY A 95 8.32 -79.16 -12.19
C GLY A 95 8.29 -77.88 -11.32
N ALA A 96 7.16 -77.65 -10.63
CA ALA A 96 6.89 -76.40 -9.91
C ALA A 96 8.02 -75.95 -8.97
N TRP A 97 8.17 -74.62 -8.74
CA TRP A 97 8.93 -74.10 -7.59
C TRP A 97 8.51 -74.92 -6.36
N PRO A 98 9.40 -75.70 -5.71
CA PRO A 98 8.99 -76.74 -4.78
C PRO A 98 7.93 -76.23 -3.82
N SER A 99 6.79 -76.92 -3.70
CA SER A 99 5.75 -76.54 -2.75
C SER A 99 6.37 -76.36 -1.37
N CYS A 100 5.80 -75.47 -0.55
CA CYS A 100 6.17 -75.46 0.87
C CYS A 100 5.82 -76.85 1.41
N THR A 101 6.84 -77.68 1.65
CA THR A 101 6.70 -79.07 2.11
C THR A 101 6.26 -79.14 3.58
N HIS A 102 6.41 -78.03 4.29
CA HIS A 102 5.79 -77.79 5.59
C HIS A 102 4.33 -77.31 5.43
N ALA A 103 3.48 -77.65 6.41
CA ALA A 103 2.13 -77.08 6.53
C ALA A 103 2.15 -75.54 6.63
N PHE A 104 0.99 -74.88 6.51
CA PHE A 104 0.91 -73.41 6.50
C PHE A 104 1.57 -72.77 7.73
N GLN A 105 2.71 -72.10 7.53
CA GLN A 105 3.44 -71.40 8.57
C GLN A 105 3.27 -69.88 8.40
N LYS A 106 2.75 -69.20 9.43
CA LYS A 106 2.65 -67.72 9.49
C LYS A 106 4.02 -67.02 9.42
N THR A 107 5.10 -67.74 9.73
CA THR A 107 6.51 -67.30 9.62
C THR A 107 7.11 -67.52 8.24
N CYS A 108 6.47 -68.29 7.34
CA CYS A 108 6.96 -68.50 5.98
C CYS A 108 6.39 -67.43 5.02
N PRO A 109 7.21 -66.54 4.44
CA PRO A 109 6.73 -65.45 3.59
C PRO A 109 5.96 -65.93 2.35
N ARG A 110 6.24 -67.15 1.88
CA ARG A 110 5.57 -67.77 0.73
C ARG A 110 4.20 -68.33 1.08
N CYS A 111 4.02 -68.91 2.27
CA CYS A 111 2.70 -69.27 2.78
C CYS A 111 1.83 -68.02 2.98
N VAL A 112 2.38 -66.99 3.64
CA VAL A 112 1.66 -65.71 3.86
C VAL A 112 1.28 -65.05 2.52
N PHE A 113 2.18 -65.02 1.54
CA PHE A 113 1.86 -64.51 0.21
C PHE A 113 0.77 -65.34 -0.48
N ARG A 114 0.86 -66.68 -0.46
CA ARG A 114 -0.13 -67.55 -1.14
C ARG A 114 -1.53 -67.47 -0.51
N ALA A 115 -1.64 -67.21 0.79
CA ALA A 115 -2.91 -66.90 1.44
C ALA A 115 -3.41 -65.47 1.13
N GLY A 116 -2.51 -64.49 0.98
CA GLY A 116 -2.87 -63.08 0.75
C GLY A 116 -3.10 -62.69 -0.73
N VAL A 117 -2.49 -63.39 -1.68
CA VAL A 117 -2.33 -62.93 -3.07
C VAL A 117 -3.65 -62.66 -3.78
N ALA A 118 -4.68 -63.50 -3.63
CA ALA A 118 -5.98 -63.27 -4.27
C ALA A 118 -6.62 -61.94 -3.79
N LYS A 119 -6.53 -61.65 -2.49
CA LYS A 119 -7.05 -60.41 -1.89
C LYS A 119 -6.20 -59.20 -2.31
N TRP A 120 -4.88 -59.28 -2.22
CA TRP A 120 -3.99 -58.16 -2.56
C TRP A 120 -4.01 -57.86 -4.06
N THR A 121 -4.06 -58.87 -4.92
CA THR A 121 -4.20 -58.69 -6.38
C THR A 121 -5.52 -58.03 -6.72
N LYS A 122 -6.65 -58.43 -6.12
CA LYS A 122 -7.95 -57.79 -6.35
C LYS A 122 -8.02 -56.34 -5.83
N ALA A 123 -7.32 -56.00 -4.75
CA ALA A 123 -7.39 -54.68 -4.11
C ALA A 123 -6.38 -53.65 -4.67
N HIS A 124 -5.12 -54.05 -4.90
CA HIS A 124 -4.04 -53.13 -5.30
C HIS A 124 -3.09 -53.73 -6.36
N GLY A 125 -3.00 -55.06 -6.47
CA GLY A 125 -2.02 -55.79 -7.30
C GLY A 125 -2.36 -55.91 -8.80
N VAL A 126 -3.34 -55.13 -9.28
CA VAL A 126 -3.73 -55.00 -10.69
C VAL A 126 -3.62 -53.55 -11.16
N PHE A 127 -3.49 -53.34 -12.46
CA PHE A 127 -3.73 -52.06 -13.11
C PHE A 127 -4.63 -52.27 -14.34
N GLN A 128 -5.27 -51.20 -14.82
CA GLN A 128 -6.07 -51.25 -16.05
C GLN A 128 -5.24 -50.86 -17.27
N ARG A 129 -5.35 -51.64 -18.36
CA ARG A 129 -4.77 -51.34 -19.67
C ARG A 129 -5.90 -51.12 -20.69
N PRO A 130 -5.96 -49.97 -21.38
CA PRO A 130 -6.91 -49.79 -22.48
C PRO A 130 -6.55 -50.76 -23.62
N CYS A 131 -7.54 -51.52 -24.11
CA CYS A 131 -7.42 -52.34 -25.31
C CYS A 131 -7.87 -51.55 -26.55
N LYS A 132 -7.40 -51.94 -27.74
CA LYS A 132 -7.87 -51.36 -29.02
C LYS A 132 -9.37 -51.55 -29.26
N SER A 133 -10.00 -52.53 -28.61
CA SER A 133 -11.45 -52.78 -28.64
C SER A 133 -12.26 -51.91 -27.66
N GLY A 134 -11.65 -50.93 -26.99
CA GLY A 134 -12.30 -50.08 -25.98
C GLY A 134 -12.50 -50.76 -24.61
N ALA A 135 -12.43 -52.09 -24.54
CA ALA A 135 -12.48 -52.84 -23.28
C ALA A 135 -11.23 -52.56 -22.42
N SER A 136 -11.42 -52.45 -21.10
CA SER A 136 -10.33 -52.26 -20.13
C SER A 136 -9.81 -53.60 -19.61
N LEU A 137 -8.57 -53.97 -19.98
CA LEU A 137 -7.95 -55.23 -19.58
C LEU A 137 -7.27 -55.09 -18.21
N VAL A 138 -7.86 -55.72 -17.19
CA VAL A 138 -7.31 -55.76 -15.84
C VAL A 138 -6.07 -56.68 -15.79
N THR A 139 -4.89 -56.07 -15.67
CA THR A 139 -3.60 -56.77 -15.74
C THR A 139 -2.98 -56.93 -14.35
N PRO A 140 -2.78 -58.16 -13.83
CA PRO A 140 -2.15 -58.38 -12.53
C PRO A 140 -0.63 -58.18 -12.61
N TRP A 141 -0.13 -57.20 -11.85
CA TRP A 141 1.28 -56.84 -11.77
C TRP A 141 2.03 -57.59 -10.66
N LEU A 142 1.34 -57.96 -9.58
CA LEU A 142 1.91 -58.65 -8.41
C LEU A 142 2.07 -60.16 -8.68
N ARG A 143 3.31 -60.67 -8.74
CA ARG A 143 3.58 -62.10 -9.08
C ARG A 143 4.76 -62.70 -8.29
N GLU A 144 4.77 -64.04 -8.15
CA GLU A 144 5.98 -64.81 -7.76
C GLU A 144 7.08 -64.66 -8.83
N ARG A 145 8.35 -64.79 -8.43
CA ARG A 145 9.52 -64.73 -9.32
C ARG A 145 9.47 -65.80 -10.43
N PRO A 146 9.49 -65.43 -11.73
CA PRO A 146 9.62 -66.40 -12.83
C PRO A 146 10.91 -67.21 -12.73
N ARG A 147 10.85 -68.53 -13.01
CA ARG A 147 12.01 -69.43 -12.87
C ARG A 147 13.15 -69.12 -13.86
N CYS A 148 12.84 -68.58 -15.04
CA CYS A 148 13.83 -68.10 -16.01
C CYS A 148 14.72 -66.96 -15.49
N LEU A 149 14.38 -66.31 -14.36
CA LEU A 149 15.25 -65.32 -13.72
C LEU A 149 16.21 -65.91 -12.68
N GLY A 150 16.17 -67.23 -12.44
CA GLY A 150 17.02 -67.96 -11.48
C GLY A 150 16.93 -67.47 -10.03
N GLY A 151 17.72 -68.06 -9.13
CA GLY A 151 17.87 -67.62 -7.73
C GLY A 151 16.62 -67.79 -6.84
N ALA A 152 16.79 -67.67 -5.53
CA ALA A 152 15.75 -68.03 -4.56
C ALA A 152 14.42 -67.27 -4.73
N TRP A 153 13.31 -67.93 -4.36
CA TRP A 153 11.94 -67.41 -4.44
C TRP A 153 11.77 -66.01 -3.85
N GLY A 154 10.85 -65.23 -4.42
CA GLY A 154 10.44 -63.91 -3.94
C GLY A 154 9.25 -63.40 -4.75
N ILE A 155 8.71 -62.24 -4.37
CA ILE A 155 7.65 -61.55 -5.13
C ILE A 155 8.15 -60.23 -5.70
N GLY A 156 7.46 -59.73 -6.72
CA GLY A 156 7.81 -58.50 -7.43
C GLY A 156 6.67 -57.93 -8.26
N CYS A 157 6.99 -56.89 -9.03
CA CYS A 157 6.07 -56.16 -9.88
C CYS A 157 6.48 -56.31 -11.35
N ALA A 158 5.62 -56.97 -12.14
CA ALA A 158 5.86 -57.21 -13.56
C ALA A 158 5.99 -55.90 -14.37
N ALA A 159 5.24 -54.86 -14.02
CA ALA A 159 5.38 -53.55 -14.66
C ALA A 159 6.78 -52.96 -14.40
N CYS A 160 7.23 -52.91 -13.14
CA CYS A 160 8.55 -52.38 -12.80
C CYS A 160 9.71 -53.22 -13.37
N ALA A 161 9.53 -54.54 -13.54
CA ALA A 161 10.48 -55.39 -14.23
C ALA A 161 10.58 -55.04 -15.72
N HIS A 162 9.45 -54.83 -16.41
CA HIS A 162 9.41 -54.40 -17.80
C HIS A 162 10.03 -52.99 -18.01
N LEU A 163 9.78 -52.05 -17.10
CA LEU A 163 10.46 -50.74 -17.10
C LEU A 163 11.98 -50.91 -16.96
N LEU A 164 12.45 -51.81 -16.09
CA LEU A 164 13.87 -52.07 -15.88
C LEU A 164 14.51 -52.75 -17.11
N GLN A 165 13.77 -53.60 -17.83
CA GLN A 165 14.17 -54.19 -19.10
C GLN A 165 14.30 -53.13 -20.22
N ARG A 166 13.24 -52.35 -20.46
CA ARG A 166 13.27 -51.26 -21.46
C ARG A 166 14.35 -50.21 -21.13
N ALA A 167 14.69 -50.03 -19.85
CA ALA A 167 15.80 -49.19 -19.40
C ALA A 167 17.20 -49.82 -19.54
N SER A 168 17.31 -51.10 -19.87
CA SER A 168 18.57 -51.75 -20.29
C SER A 168 18.75 -51.81 -21.80
N GLU A 169 17.65 -51.89 -22.55
CA GLU A 169 17.61 -51.80 -24.01
C GLU A 169 17.83 -50.34 -24.48
N ALA A 170 17.36 -49.36 -23.71
CA ALA A 170 17.54 -47.95 -24.02
C ALA A 170 19.00 -47.48 -24.01
N GLY A 171 19.32 -46.58 -24.94
CA GLY A 171 20.65 -46.02 -25.18
C GLY A 171 21.27 -45.26 -23.98
N PRO A 172 22.55 -44.83 -24.12
CA PRO A 172 23.41 -44.45 -22.99
C PRO A 172 22.84 -43.40 -22.03
N GLY A 173 22.02 -42.46 -22.51
CA GLY A 173 21.38 -41.44 -21.67
C GLY A 173 20.50 -41.99 -20.53
N ILE A 174 19.94 -43.20 -20.66
CA ILE A 174 19.06 -43.80 -19.64
C ILE A 174 19.82 -44.65 -18.60
N ARG A 175 21.12 -44.94 -18.82
CA ARG A 175 21.95 -45.78 -17.93
C ARG A 175 22.00 -45.29 -16.47
N HIS A 176 21.90 -43.98 -16.23
CA HIS A 176 21.85 -43.40 -14.88
C HIS A 176 20.50 -43.64 -14.18
N GLN A 177 19.38 -43.56 -14.92
CA GLN A 177 18.04 -43.84 -14.40
C GLN A 177 17.86 -45.32 -14.07
N ARG A 178 18.45 -46.24 -14.85
CA ARG A 178 18.42 -47.70 -14.62
C ARG A 178 18.80 -48.10 -13.18
N ARG A 179 19.76 -47.41 -12.55
CA ARG A 179 20.13 -47.63 -11.14
C ARG A 179 19.03 -47.23 -10.15
N ARG A 180 18.24 -46.20 -10.44
CA ARG A 180 17.10 -45.77 -9.60
C ARG A 180 15.91 -46.73 -9.74
N TRP A 181 15.67 -47.26 -10.94
CA TRP A 181 14.54 -48.16 -11.21
C TRP A 181 14.79 -49.63 -10.81
N SER A 182 16.05 -50.03 -10.56
CA SER A 182 16.42 -51.36 -10.08
C SER A 182 16.07 -51.58 -8.60
N THR A 183 14.77 -51.55 -8.30
CA THR A 183 14.19 -51.81 -6.98
C THR A 183 14.04 -53.30 -6.71
N LYS A 184 13.86 -53.70 -5.44
CA LYS A 184 13.54 -55.11 -5.09
C LYS A 184 12.24 -55.59 -5.76
N TRP A 185 11.28 -54.69 -5.98
CA TRP A 185 10.04 -54.99 -6.72
C TRP A 185 10.32 -55.31 -8.19
N ALA A 186 11.18 -54.52 -8.86
CA ALA A 186 11.57 -54.76 -10.26
C ALA A 186 12.41 -56.03 -10.45
N ARG A 187 13.14 -56.48 -9.43
CA ARG A 187 13.99 -57.68 -9.46
C ARG A 187 13.35 -58.94 -8.85
N PHE A 188 12.09 -58.91 -8.42
CA PHE A 188 11.43 -60.01 -7.70
C PHE A 188 12.23 -60.49 -6.46
N GLU A 189 12.65 -59.55 -5.62
CA GLU A 189 13.49 -59.77 -4.43
C GLU A 189 12.76 -59.44 -3.10
N VAL A 190 11.44 -59.23 -3.13
CA VAL A 190 10.66 -59.00 -1.91
C VAL A 190 10.42 -60.36 -1.22
N ARG A 191 11.07 -60.56 -0.06
CA ARG A 191 11.06 -61.82 0.71
C ARG A 191 10.72 -61.66 2.20
N SER A 192 10.77 -60.44 2.75
CA SER A 192 10.59 -60.19 4.19
C SER A 192 9.11 -60.19 4.61
N LEU A 193 8.76 -60.88 5.70
CA LEU A 193 7.39 -60.92 6.26
C LEU A 193 6.77 -59.53 6.43
N SER A 194 7.56 -58.54 6.87
CA SER A 194 7.14 -57.14 7.04
C SER A 194 6.68 -56.43 5.75
N MET A 195 6.93 -57.02 4.57
CA MET A 195 6.46 -56.52 3.27
C MET A 195 5.33 -57.41 2.69
N MET A 196 4.99 -58.52 3.34
CA MET A 196 3.88 -59.41 2.98
C MET A 196 2.57 -58.93 3.62
N GLN A 197 2.19 -57.69 3.33
CA GLN A 197 0.97 -57.04 3.85
C GLN A 197 0.37 -56.07 2.81
N SER A 198 -0.95 -55.87 2.84
CA SER A 198 -1.68 -55.08 1.83
C SER A 198 -1.11 -53.66 1.68
N SER A 199 -0.81 -53.00 2.79
CA SER A 199 -0.23 -51.65 2.85
C SER A 199 1.13 -51.54 2.14
N SER A 200 1.91 -52.62 2.06
CA SER A 200 3.20 -52.63 1.34
C SER A 200 3.03 -52.83 -0.17
N VAL A 201 1.95 -53.49 -0.59
CA VAL A 201 1.54 -53.62 -2.00
C VAL A 201 0.95 -52.28 -2.48
N GLU A 202 0.03 -51.73 -1.71
CA GLU A 202 -0.61 -50.42 -1.89
C GLU A 202 0.43 -49.28 -1.99
N LEU A 203 1.31 -49.15 -0.99
CA LEU A 203 2.40 -48.16 -0.99
C LEU A 203 3.33 -48.32 -2.21
N HIS A 204 3.51 -49.54 -2.74
CA HIS A 204 4.27 -49.73 -3.97
C HIS A 204 3.52 -49.18 -5.20
N SER A 205 2.22 -49.45 -5.36
CA SER A 205 1.42 -48.92 -6.48
C SER A 205 1.44 -47.39 -6.57
N HIS A 206 1.45 -46.69 -5.44
CA HIS A 206 1.55 -45.23 -5.38
C HIS A 206 2.96 -44.66 -5.66
N THR A 207 4.00 -45.50 -5.83
CA THR A 207 5.35 -44.98 -6.16
C THR A 207 5.43 -44.43 -7.58
N GLN A 208 6.15 -43.32 -7.76
CA GLN A 208 6.40 -42.75 -9.10
C GLN A 208 7.06 -43.73 -10.08
N ILE A 209 7.89 -44.66 -9.57
CA ILE A 209 8.51 -45.73 -10.38
C ILE A 209 7.45 -46.73 -10.85
N HIS A 210 6.44 -47.04 -10.02
CA HIS A 210 5.33 -47.91 -10.40
C HIS A 210 4.42 -47.24 -11.44
N MET A 211 4.01 -45.99 -11.21
CA MET A 211 3.17 -45.24 -12.15
C MET A 211 3.85 -45.06 -13.53
N LEU A 212 5.15 -44.72 -13.54
CA LEU A 212 5.96 -44.70 -14.77
C LEU A 212 6.02 -46.08 -15.43
N ALA A 213 6.16 -47.15 -14.66
CA ALA A 213 6.25 -48.50 -15.19
C ALA A 213 4.93 -48.99 -15.81
N VAL A 214 3.79 -48.68 -15.20
CA VAL A 214 2.46 -48.92 -15.79
C VAL A 214 2.30 -48.13 -17.09
N LYS A 215 2.67 -46.84 -17.11
CA LYS A 215 2.65 -46.04 -18.35
C LYS A 215 3.57 -46.63 -19.44
N CYS A 216 4.74 -47.13 -19.05
CA CYS A 216 5.72 -47.77 -19.94
C CYS A 216 5.25 -49.14 -20.49
N MET A 217 4.38 -49.84 -19.77
CA MET A 217 3.73 -51.09 -20.21
C MET A 217 2.46 -50.85 -21.03
N ASN A 218 1.72 -49.78 -20.75
CA ASN A 218 0.58 -49.36 -21.57
C ASN A 218 1.02 -48.75 -22.91
N LEU A 219 2.17 -48.06 -22.93
CA LEU A 219 2.78 -47.43 -24.11
C LEU A 219 4.12 -48.11 -24.47
N PRO A 220 4.11 -49.34 -25.03
CA PRO A 220 5.33 -50.06 -25.41
C PRO A 220 6.08 -49.35 -26.53
N ASP A 221 5.36 -48.73 -27.47
CA ASP A 221 5.93 -48.16 -28.70
C ASP A 221 6.55 -46.77 -28.46
N VAL A 222 6.13 -46.05 -27.41
CA VAL A 222 6.66 -44.72 -27.09
C VAL A 222 8.05 -44.87 -26.47
N PRO A 223 9.12 -44.29 -27.05
CA PRO A 223 10.47 -44.40 -26.52
C PRO A 223 10.58 -43.89 -25.09
N LEU A 224 11.31 -44.63 -24.24
CA LEU A 224 11.36 -44.37 -22.80
C LEU A 224 11.90 -42.96 -22.44
N CYS A 225 12.70 -42.34 -23.31
CA CYS A 225 13.09 -40.93 -23.17
C CYS A 225 11.89 -39.97 -23.21
N LYS A 226 10.93 -40.17 -24.13
CA LYS A 226 9.70 -39.35 -24.23
C LYS A 226 8.75 -39.57 -23.04
N LEU A 227 8.83 -40.72 -22.36
CA LEU A 227 8.03 -41.03 -21.17
C LEU A 227 8.61 -40.47 -19.86
N VAL A 228 9.89 -40.06 -19.85
CA VAL A 228 10.66 -39.80 -18.62
C VAL A 228 11.18 -38.36 -18.50
N ALA A 229 11.41 -37.67 -19.61
CA ALA A 229 12.23 -36.46 -19.65
C ALA A 229 11.56 -35.17 -19.12
N PRO A 230 12.06 -34.58 -18.02
CA PRO A 230 12.56 -33.21 -18.07
C PRO A 230 13.84 -33.16 -18.94
N ALA A 231 14.32 -31.97 -19.30
CA ALA A 231 15.61 -31.85 -19.99
C ALA A 231 16.75 -32.45 -19.14
N PRO A 232 17.79 -33.08 -19.72
CA PRO A 232 18.88 -33.69 -18.95
C PRO A 232 19.64 -32.66 -18.08
N ASP A 233 19.62 -31.38 -18.45
CA ASP A 233 20.18 -30.29 -17.66
C ASP A 233 19.28 -29.84 -16.50
N ASP A 234 17.97 -30.02 -16.59
CA ASP A 234 17.05 -29.78 -15.46
C ASP A 234 17.32 -30.79 -14.33
N ASP A 235 17.58 -32.04 -14.69
CA ASP A 235 17.99 -33.12 -13.76
C ASP A 235 19.35 -32.78 -13.10
N ARG A 236 20.28 -32.14 -13.83
CA ARG A 236 21.57 -31.64 -13.28
C ARG A 236 21.40 -30.45 -12.34
N LEU A 237 20.42 -29.57 -12.59
CA LEU A 237 20.11 -28.43 -11.72
C LEU A 237 19.45 -28.89 -10.41
N LEU A 238 18.52 -29.84 -10.47
CA LEU A 238 17.80 -30.37 -9.29
C LEU A 238 18.55 -31.49 -8.52
N ALA A 239 19.75 -31.87 -8.96
CA ALA A 239 20.53 -32.95 -8.34
C ALA A 239 21.17 -32.58 -6.98
N GLY A 240 21.08 -33.51 -6.04
CA GLY A 240 21.70 -33.42 -4.71
C GLY A 240 20.81 -32.67 -3.71
N ALA A 241 21.44 -31.96 -2.79
CA ALA A 241 20.75 -31.14 -1.80
C ALA A 241 20.53 -29.72 -2.39
N VAL A 242 19.44 -29.53 -3.13
CA VAL A 242 19.00 -28.24 -3.73
C VAL A 242 17.48 -28.08 -3.58
N PRO A 243 16.93 -26.84 -3.57
CA PRO A 243 15.50 -26.64 -3.43
C PRO A 243 14.75 -27.29 -4.58
N GLN A 244 13.74 -28.09 -4.26
CA GLN A 244 12.95 -28.81 -5.25
C GLN A 244 11.83 -27.90 -5.77
N LEU A 245 11.18 -28.29 -6.87
CA LEU A 245 10.11 -27.49 -7.49
C LEU A 245 8.94 -27.17 -6.54
N GLN A 246 8.66 -28.08 -5.60
CA GLN A 246 7.67 -27.88 -4.54
C GLN A 246 8.09 -26.81 -3.52
N ASP A 247 9.39 -26.68 -3.24
CA ASP A 247 9.93 -25.70 -2.29
C ASP A 247 9.93 -24.30 -2.91
N TRP A 248 10.34 -24.19 -4.18
CA TRP A 248 10.24 -22.94 -4.96
C TRP A 248 8.79 -22.45 -5.03
N LEU A 249 7.85 -23.36 -5.30
CA LEU A 249 6.43 -23.06 -5.33
C LEU A 249 5.88 -22.64 -3.96
N LYS A 250 6.32 -23.27 -2.85
CA LYS A 250 5.99 -22.83 -1.48
C LYS A 250 6.53 -21.43 -1.17
N ALA A 251 7.76 -21.12 -1.58
CA ALA A 251 8.36 -19.80 -1.38
C ALA A 251 7.62 -18.71 -2.18
N TRP A 252 7.25 -18.99 -3.43
CA TRP A 252 6.44 -18.10 -4.27
C TRP A 252 5.04 -17.88 -3.68
N ARG A 253 4.34 -18.96 -3.26
CA ARG A 253 3.05 -18.84 -2.55
C ARG A 253 3.18 -18.03 -1.24
N THR A 254 4.31 -18.14 -0.55
CA THR A 254 4.60 -17.36 0.67
C THR A 254 4.80 -15.87 0.36
N ALA A 255 5.48 -15.53 -0.74
CA ALA A 255 5.64 -14.14 -1.17
C ALA A 255 4.32 -13.51 -1.65
N ARG A 256 3.41 -14.30 -2.23
CA ARG A 256 2.11 -13.82 -2.75
C ARG A 256 0.94 -13.93 -1.77
N SER A 257 1.15 -14.53 -0.60
CA SER A 257 0.14 -14.59 0.47
C SER A 257 0.29 -13.39 1.42
N PRO A 258 -0.79 -12.71 1.83
CA PRO A 258 -0.76 -11.65 2.84
C PRO A 258 -0.63 -12.24 4.26
N GLU A 259 0.33 -13.14 4.46
CA GLU A 259 0.52 -13.87 5.71
C GLU A 259 1.96 -13.68 6.21
N ALA A 260 2.09 -13.46 7.53
CA ALA A 260 3.38 -13.28 8.17
C ALA A 260 4.28 -14.50 7.90
N LEU A 261 5.61 -14.32 7.78
CA LEU A 261 6.51 -15.48 7.65
C LEU A 261 6.34 -16.46 8.82
N LEU A 262 6.06 -15.94 10.01
CA LEU A 262 5.76 -16.74 11.21
C LEU A 262 4.42 -17.49 11.08
N LYS A 263 3.42 -16.95 10.37
CA LYS A 263 2.17 -17.67 10.06
C LYS A 263 2.30 -18.65 8.89
N SER A 264 3.17 -18.39 7.91
CA SER A 264 3.53 -19.35 6.85
C SER A 264 4.35 -20.51 7.41
N GLU A 265 5.27 -20.25 8.35
CA GLU A 265 6.00 -21.29 9.08
C GLU A 265 5.08 -22.04 10.05
N MET A 266 4.22 -21.34 10.81
CA MET A 266 3.23 -22.01 11.68
C MET A 266 2.19 -22.80 10.87
N ARG A 267 1.78 -22.36 9.67
CA ARG A 267 1.04 -23.23 8.74
C ARG A 267 1.89 -24.39 8.29
N SER A 268 3.10 -24.17 7.78
CA SER A 268 4.00 -25.26 7.40
C SER A 268 4.23 -26.26 8.56
N ARG A 269 4.13 -25.83 9.82
CA ARG A 269 4.18 -26.65 11.03
C ARG A 269 2.84 -27.36 11.32
N THR A 270 1.69 -26.71 11.19
CA THR A 270 0.36 -27.33 11.31
C THR A 270 0.10 -28.34 10.19
N ASP A 271 0.43 -27.97 8.95
CA ASP A 271 0.46 -28.83 7.77
C ASP A 271 1.36 -30.06 8.04
N SER A 272 2.58 -29.84 8.57
CA SER A 272 3.51 -30.91 8.97
C SER A 272 3.10 -31.68 10.25
N PHE A 273 2.07 -31.24 10.97
CA PHE A 273 1.56 -31.91 12.17
C PHE A 273 0.34 -32.77 11.83
N ALA A 274 -0.53 -32.30 10.94
CA ALA A 274 -1.62 -33.09 10.36
C ALA A 274 -1.10 -34.26 9.51
N ASP A 275 0.01 -34.09 8.78
CA ASP A 275 0.63 -35.11 7.91
C ASP A 275 1.26 -36.32 8.66
N VAL A 276 1.35 -36.34 10.01
CA VAL A 276 2.21 -37.31 10.73
C VAL A 276 1.46 -38.17 11.76
N LYS A 277 1.23 -39.45 11.42
CA LYS A 277 0.75 -40.48 12.37
C LYS A 277 1.84 -41.22 13.16
N ARG A 278 3.12 -41.15 12.76
CA ARG A 278 4.28 -41.70 13.53
C ARG A 278 5.59 -40.93 13.24
N GLY A 279 5.94 -39.95 14.08
CA GLY A 279 7.24 -39.26 14.01
C GLY A 279 7.24 -37.88 14.67
N LYS A 280 8.44 -37.31 14.91
CA LYS A 280 8.57 -35.87 15.28
C LYS A 280 8.59 -35.01 13.99
N PRO A 281 7.80 -33.93 13.89
CA PRO A 281 7.73 -33.09 12.70
C PRO A 281 9.05 -32.32 12.44
N LYS A 282 9.25 -31.86 11.20
CA LYS A 282 10.45 -31.11 10.78
C LYS A 282 10.07 -29.99 9.80
N GLU A 283 10.67 -28.83 9.98
CA GLU A 283 10.16 -27.55 9.46
C GLU A 283 11.07 -26.96 8.38
N VAL A 284 10.49 -26.21 7.43
CA VAL A 284 11.27 -25.33 6.53
C VAL A 284 11.55 -24.03 7.27
N GLN A 285 12.77 -23.89 7.78
CA GLN A 285 13.20 -22.70 8.53
C GLN A 285 13.05 -21.41 7.69
N ARG A 286 12.54 -20.32 8.31
CA ARG A 286 12.37 -18.99 7.64
C ARG A 286 13.57 -18.52 6.83
N HIS A 287 14.78 -18.87 7.26
CA HIS A 287 16.04 -18.52 6.59
C HIS A 287 16.10 -19.05 5.15
N ALA A 288 15.72 -20.33 4.94
CA ALA A 288 15.76 -20.93 3.61
C ALA A 288 14.71 -20.29 2.69
N THR A 289 13.47 -20.11 3.17
CA THR A 289 12.40 -19.41 2.44
C THR A 289 12.81 -17.98 2.07
N ARG A 290 13.48 -17.26 2.98
CA ARG A 290 14.02 -15.92 2.72
C ARG A 290 15.08 -15.92 1.61
N GLN A 291 16.05 -16.84 1.65
CA GLN A 291 17.05 -16.98 0.57
C GLN A 291 16.40 -17.29 -0.77
N MET A 292 15.39 -18.16 -0.80
CA MET A 292 14.68 -18.51 -2.03
C MET A 292 13.89 -17.32 -2.60
N ILE A 293 13.26 -16.51 -1.75
CA ILE A 293 12.61 -15.26 -2.17
C ILE A 293 13.64 -14.24 -2.70
N GLN A 294 14.82 -14.14 -2.08
CA GLN A 294 15.91 -13.29 -2.59
C GLN A 294 16.44 -13.78 -3.95
N VAL A 295 16.54 -15.08 -4.19
CA VAL A 295 16.91 -15.63 -5.51
C VAL A 295 15.82 -15.38 -6.56
N MET A 296 14.55 -15.55 -6.22
CA MET A 296 13.45 -15.22 -7.15
C MET A 296 13.43 -13.73 -7.50
N ALA A 297 13.66 -12.85 -6.52
CA ALA A 297 13.81 -11.41 -6.77
C ALA A 297 15.04 -11.11 -7.65
N GLU A 298 16.16 -11.83 -7.48
CA GLU A 298 17.34 -11.64 -8.32
C GLU A 298 17.14 -12.04 -9.79
N VAL A 299 16.38 -13.10 -10.08
CA VAL A 299 16.00 -13.43 -11.47
C VAL A 299 15.20 -12.28 -12.10
N LEU A 300 14.33 -11.62 -11.33
CA LEU A 300 13.58 -10.45 -11.79
C LEU A 300 14.50 -9.23 -11.97
N ARG A 301 15.46 -9.02 -11.08
CA ARG A 301 16.45 -7.92 -11.18
C ARG A 301 17.39 -8.10 -12.36
N GLU A 302 17.80 -9.32 -12.67
CA GLU A 302 18.57 -9.61 -13.87
C GLU A 302 17.82 -9.17 -15.14
N ALA A 303 16.56 -9.59 -15.27
CA ALA A 303 15.70 -9.14 -16.37
C ALA A 303 15.52 -7.61 -16.38
N LYS A 304 15.31 -6.95 -15.21
CA LYS A 304 15.17 -5.49 -15.10
C LYS A 304 16.44 -4.74 -15.52
N ARG A 305 17.63 -5.24 -15.14
CA ARG A 305 18.93 -4.70 -15.58
C ARG A 305 19.07 -4.79 -17.09
N ASP A 306 18.73 -5.94 -17.68
CA ASP A 306 18.76 -6.13 -19.14
C ASP A 306 17.79 -5.20 -19.87
N MET A 307 16.58 -4.96 -19.32
CA MET A 307 15.65 -3.96 -19.85
C MET A 307 16.26 -2.55 -19.81
N LEU A 308 16.86 -2.16 -18.69
CA LEU A 308 17.40 -0.81 -18.49
C LEU A 308 18.65 -0.51 -19.32
N ARG A 309 19.47 -1.51 -19.69
CA ARG A 309 20.57 -1.31 -20.66
C ARG A 309 20.06 -1.00 -22.08
N HIS A 310 18.88 -1.47 -22.45
CA HIS A 310 18.30 -1.30 -23.79
C HIS A 310 17.19 -0.23 -23.86
N ALA A 311 16.69 0.24 -22.72
CA ALA A 311 15.71 1.32 -22.64
C ALA A 311 16.21 2.58 -23.36
N ASP A 312 15.34 3.25 -24.10
CA ASP A 312 15.60 4.57 -24.71
C ASP A 312 14.94 5.69 -23.90
N HIS A 313 13.79 5.38 -23.29
CA HIS A 313 13.05 6.22 -22.35
C HIS A 313 12.71 5.45 -21.09
N THR A 314 12.83 6.11 -19.94
CA THR A 314 12.52 5.55 -18.62
C THR A 314 11.70 6.53 -17.79
N SER A 315 10.64 6.04 -17.19
CA SER A 315 9.77 6.70 -16.21
C SER A 315 10.00 6.11 -14.83
N VAL A 316 9.96 6.93 -13.78
CA VAL A 316 9.99 6.47 -12.38
C VAL A 316 8.89 7.14 -11.55
N ALA A 317 8.07 6.33 -10.90
CA ALA A 317 7.09 6.76 -9.92
C ALA A 317 7.61 6.52 -8.49
N VAL A 318 7.43 7.49 -7.58
CA VAL A 318 7.97 7.43 -6.22
C VAL A 318 6.90 7.74 -5.17
N ASP A 319 6.56 6.73 -4.36
CA ASP A 319 5.65 6.77 -3.22
C ASP A 319 6.46 6.85 -1.90
N ASP A 320 6.18 7.83 -1.03
CA ASP A 320 6.95 8.13 0.21
C ASP A 320 6.24 7.71 1.51
N MET A 321 5.78 6.45 1.56
CA MET A 321 5.10 5.82 2.69
C MET A 321 5.96 5.57 3.96
N ALA A 322 6.21 6.63 4.75
CA ALA A 322 7.03 6.56 5.97
C ALA A 322 6.75 5.32 6.88
N PRO A 323 7.78 4.55 7.30
CA PRO A 323 9.22 4.78 7.14
C PRO A 323 9.83 4.11 5.89
N PHE A 324 9.09 3.98 4.80
CA PHE A 324 9.55 3.38 3.54
C PHE A 324 9.36 4.34 2.37
N ARG A 325 10.02 4.03 1.25
CA ARG A 325 9.84 4.69 -0.04
C ARG A 325 9.89 3.66 -1.15
N ILE A 326 8.90 3.66 -2.02
CA ILE A 326 8.74 2.65 -3.07
C ILE A 326 8.98 3.32 -4.41
N LEU A 327 9.88 2.72 -5.20
CA LEU A 327 10.22 3.17 -6.53
C LEU A 327 9.71 2.14 -7.53
N ARG A 328 8.80 2.57 -8.39
CA ARG A 328 8.37 1.82 -9.58
C ARG A 328 9.05 2.43 -10.80
N PHE A 329 9.40 1.61 -11.78
CA PHE A 329 9.88 2.10 -13.06
C PHE A 329 9.06 1.53 -14.21
N ARG A 330 9.09 2.25 -15.32
CA ARG A 330 8.64 1.78 -16.63
C ARG A 330 9.64 2.25 -17.68
N CYS A 331 9.97 1.40 -18.64
CA CYS A 331 10.91 1.77 -19.69
C CYS A 331 10.47 1.19 -21.04
N CYS A 332 10.69 1.95 -22.10
CA CYS A 332 10.48 1.49 -23.48
C CYS A 332 11.81 1.44 -24.22
N SER A 333 12.00 0.43 -25.08
CA SER A 333 13.08 0.36 -26.06
C SER A 333 12.51 0.33 -27.47
N GLN A 334 13.21 0.93 -28.43
CA GLN A 334 12.89 0.83 -29.86
C GLN A 334 13.38 -0.48 -30.49
N ARG A 335 14.21 -1.27 -29.79
CA ARG A 335 14.71 -2.55 -30.29
C ARG A 335 13.96 -3.72 -29.65
N PRO A 336 13.34 -4.62 -30.42
CA PRO A 336 12.78 -5.84 -29.86
C PRO A 336 13.91 -6.70 -29.29
N ALA A 337 13.86 -7.00 -27.99
CA ALA A 337 14.86 -7.85 -27.35
C ALA A 337 14.73 -9.29 -27.87
N GLU A 338 15.73 -9.75 -28.62
CA GLU A 338 15.79 -11.06 -29.29
C GLU A 338 15.72 -12.27 -28.33
N THR A 339 15.92 -12.04 -27.03
CA THR A 339 16.31 -13.05 -26.04
C THR A 339 15.18 -13.81 -25.35
N THR A 340 13.90 -13.56 -25.70
CA THR A 340 12.75 -14.29 -25.10
C THR A 340 11.74 -14.75 -26.15
N GLY A 341 11.79 -16.04 -26.51
CA GLY A 341 10.88 -16.70 -27.46
C GLY A 341 9.44 -16.92 -26.95
N SER A 342 8.80 -15.87 -26.44
CA SER A 342 7.35 -15.82 -26.20
C SER A 342 6.65 -15.36 -27.47
N THR A 343 5.79 -16.19 -28.05
CA THR A 343 5.12 -15.94 -29.34
C THR A 343 3.99 -14.92 -29.29
N LEU A 344 3.61 -14.42 -28.11
CA LEU A 344 2.78 -13.23 -27.94
C LEU A 344 3.67 -12.00 -27.86
N ALA A 345 3.53 -11.08 -28.81
CA ALA A 345 4.36 -9.88 -28.96
C ALA A 345 4.40 -9.06 -27.64
N PRO A 346 5.51 -9.11 -26.87
CA PRO A 346 5.56 -8.48 -25.56
C PRO A 346 5.76 -6.99 -25.75
N TRP A 347 4.90 -6.19 -25.13
CA TRP A 347 4.91 -4.73 -25.23
C TRP A 347 6.33 -4.18 -25.01
N MET A 348 6.78 -3.31 -25.92
CA MET A 348 8.13 -2.72 -25.84
C MET A 348 8.35 -1.91 -24.56
N SER A 349 7.25 -1.42 -23.98
CA SER A 349 7.23 -0.83 -22.65
C SER A 349 7.02 -1.88 -21.57
N ARG A 350 8.00 -2.01 -20.69
CA ARG A 350 8.02 -2.94 -19.56
C ARG A 350 8.07 -2.14 -18.25
N ASN A 351 7.44 -2.66 -17.20
CA ASN A 351 7.36 -2.02 -15.88
C ASN A 351 7.73 -2.98 -14.75
N GLY A 352 7.95 -2.43 -13.55
CA GLY A 352 8.09 -3.20 -12.32
C GLY A 352 8.56 -2.37 -11.12
N ILE A 353 8.83 -3.04 -10.00
CA ILE A 353 9.46 -2.40 -8.84
C ILE A 353 10.96 -2.27 -9.07
N LEU A 354 11.51 -1.08 -8.81
CA LEU A 354 12.94 -0.82 -8.83
C LEU A 354 13.56 -1.03 -7.43
N ALA A 355 12.91 -0.54 -6.37
CA ALA A 355 13.25 -0.87 -4.98
C ALA A 355 12.13 -0.51 -3.98
N VAL A 356 12.16 -1.16 -2.80
CA VAL A 356 11.52 -0.67 -1.56
C VAL A 356 12.61 -0.25 -0.57
N LEU A 357 12.86 1.04 -0.47
CA LEU A 357 13.81 1.63 0.48
C LEU A 357 13.18 1.81 1.86
N ARG A 358 14.02 1.82 2.90
CA ARG A 358 13.65 2.26 4.26
C ARG A 358 14.21 3.65 4.54
N ASN A 359 13.33 4.62 4.78
CA ASN A 359 13.70 5.98 5.17
C ASN A 359 14.38 5.93 6.55
N GLY A 360 15.67 6.31 6.61
CA GLY A 360 16.50 6.13 7.81
C GLY A 360 16.91 4.68 8.09
N GLY A 361 17.25 3.91 7.04
CA GLY A 361 17.82 2.57 7.19
C GLY A 361 19.19 2.55 7.90
N CYS A 362 20.01 3.57 7.65
CA CYS A 362 21.14 3.92 8.51
C CYS A 362 20.67 4.82 9.65
N THR A 363 21.36 4.80 10.79
CA THR A 363 21.19 5.76 11.88
C THR A 363 21.26 7.18 11.31
N LEU A 364 20.17 7.94 11.41
CA LEU A 364 20.09 9.29 10.84
C LEU A 364 21.08 10.21 11.56
N SER A 365 22.17 10.56 10.88
CA SER A 365 23.14 11.53 11.39
C SER A 365 22.56 12.94 11.37
N LEU A 366 23.18 13.88 12.08
CA LEU A 366 22.71 15.27 12.14
C LEU A 366 22.84 15.95 10.77
N GLU A 367 23.94 15.71 10.06
CA GLU A 367 24.17 16.20 8.69
C GLU A 367 23.10 15.66 7.73
N MET A 368 22.72 14.39 7.88
CA MET A 368 21.60 13.81 7.13
C MET A 368 20.25 14.41 7.53
N LEU A 369 20.08 15.02 8.70
CA LEU A 369 18.84 15.72 9.07
C LEU A 369 18.81 17.15 8.53
N ASP A 370 19.95 17.83 8.45
CA ASP A 370 20.11 19.15 7.83
C ASP A 370 19.95 19.16 6.32
N GLN A 371 20.41 18.12 5.62
CA GLN A 371 20.28 18.04 4.16
C GLN A 371 18.80 18.14 3.75
N ASP A 372 18.51 18.95 2.72
CA ASP A 372 17.13 19.20 2.27
C ASP A 372 16.43 17.87 1.98
N TYR A 373 15.25 17.66 2.57
CA TYR A 373 14.54 16.39 2.47
C TYR A 373 14.28 15.98 1.00
N SER A 374 14.07 16.97 0.12
CA SER A 374 13.86 16.78 -1.31
C SER A 374 15.11 16.29 -2.04
N GLU A 375 16.30 16.68 -1.56
CA GLU A 375 17.57 16.20 -2.10
C GLU A 375 17.86 14.77 -1.63
N ARG A 376 17.61 14.48 -0.35
CA ARG A 376 17.67 13.11 0.19
C ARG A 376 16.73 12.14 -0.52
N ILE A 377 15.56 12.61 -1.00
CA ILE A 377 14.70 11.80 -1.88
C ILE A 377 15.43 11.51 -3.20
N ALA A 378 15.96 12.52 -3.90
CA ALA A 378 16.68 12.35 -5.16
C ALA A 378 17.93 11.44 -5.02
N ASP A 379 18.70 11.61 -3.95
CA ASP A 379 19.87 10.77 -3.64
C ASP A 379 19.45 9.32 -3.35
N SER A 380 18.34 9.12 -2.63
CA SER A 380 17.79 7.79 -2.39
C SER A 380 17.37 7.07 -3.67
N MET A 381 16.89 7.81 -4.69
CA MET A 381 16.54 7.21 -5.99
C MET A 381 17.77 6.66 -6.70
N LEU A 382 18.88 7.40 -6.72
CA LEU A 382 20.15 6.88 -7.25
C LEU A 382 20.69 5.71 -6.43
N THR A 383 20.46 5.69 -5.12
CA THR A 383 20.81 4.54 -4.26
C THR A 383 19.98 3.30 -4.59
N ALA A 384 18.67 3.43 -4.85
CA ALA A 384 17.82 2.34 -5.31
C ALA A 384 18.27 1.78 -6.67
N VAL A 385 18.60 2.66 -7.64
CA VAL A 385 19.11 2.25 -8.96
C VAL A 385 20.41 1.47 -8.81
N ARG A 386 21.33 1.94 -7.96
CA ARG A 386 22.57 1.22 -7.64
C ARG A 386 22.30 -0.14 -6.98
N GLN A 387 21.40 -0.23 -6.01
CA GLN A 387 21.04 -1.48 -5.34
C GLN A 387 20.41 -2.52 -6.27
N MET A 388 19.61 -2.09 -7.25
CA MET A 388 19.04 -2.95 -8.30
C MET A 388 20.10 -3.37 -9.34
N ALA A 389 21.03 -2.46 -9.66
CA ALA A 389 22.16 -2.70 -10.55
C ALA A 389 23.25 -3.60 -9.92
N THR A 390 23.39 -3.66 -8.59
CA THR A 390 24.24 -4.65 -7.90
C THR A 390 23.63 -6.04 -8.02
N LYS A 391 24.43 -7.02 -8.46
CA LYS A 391 24.00 -8.42 -8.55
C LYS A 391 24.06 -9.09 -7.18
N LEU A 392 23.27 -10.15 -6.97
CA LEU A 392 23.30 -10.92 -5.73
C LEU A 392 24.72 -11.46 -5.45
N GLY A 393 25.31 -11.05 -4.32
CA GLY A 393 26.66 -11.45 -3.91
C GLY A 393 27.79 -10.52 -4.37
N ASP A 394 27.54 -9.62 -5.34
CA ASP A 394 28.49 -8.57 -5.71
C ASP A 394 28.46 -7.41 -4.71
N GLN A 395 29.56 -6.67 -4.60
CA GLN A 395 29.67 -5.46 -3.76
C GLN A 395 29.53 -4.15 -4.54
N GLN A 396 29.61 -4.21 -5.88
CA GLN A 396 29.58 -3.04 -6.77
C GLN A 396 28.36 -3.10 -7.70
N ALA A 397 27.82 -1.93 -8.04
CA ALA A 397 26.70 -1.80 -8.96
C ALA A 397 27.17 -1.89 -10.42
N ASP A 398 26.38 -2.51 -11.28
CA ASP A 398 26.55 -2.47 -12.74
C ASP A 398 26.50 -1.01 -13.24
N ALA A 399 27.69 -0.47 -13.55
CA ALA A 399 27.85 0.95 -13.89
C ALA A 399 27.12 1.32 -15.19
N ASP A 400 27.01 0.41 -16.14
CA ASP A 400 26.35 0.64 -17.43
C ASP A 400 24.83 0.74 -17.25
N VAL A 401 24.24 -0.11 -16.39
CA VAL A 401 22.83 0.01 -15.98
C VAL A 401 22.56 1.36 -15.31
N VAL A 402 23.42 1.77 -14.37
CA VAL A 402 23.25 3.07 -13.67
C VAL A 402 23.40 4.24 -14.65
N ASN A 403 24.41 4.22 -15.51
CA ASN A 403 24.67 5.27 -16.49
C ASN A 403 23.55 5.36 -17.53
N ARG A 404 23.10 4.23 -18.08
CA ARG A 404 21.99 4.21 -19.06
C ARG A 404 20.69 4.68 -18.42
N PHE A 405 20.36 4.26 -17.20
CA PHE A 405 19.21 4.81 -16.46
C PHE A 405 19.28 6.35 -16.33
N CYS A 406 20.44 6.89 -15.93
CA CYS A 406 20.63 8.34 -15.81
C CYS A 406 20.50 9.08 -17.16
N GLN A 407 20.86 8.43 -18.26
CA GLN A 407 20.71 8.97 -19.62
C GLN A 407 19.29 8.84 -20.18
N THR A 408 18.49 7.87 -19.74
CA THR A 408 17.16 7.55 -20.31
C THR A 408 15.99 8.04 -19.46
N LEU A 409 16.21 8.45 -18.21
CA LEU A 409 15.18 8.97 -17.32
C LEU A 409 14.55 10.24 -17.92
N SER A 410 13.36 10.08 -18.51
CA SER A 410 12.63 11.11 -19.25
C SER A 410 11.36 11.58 -18.53
N SER A 411 10.84 10.78 -17.58
CA SER A 411 9.69 11.17 -16.76
C SER A 411 9.76 10.71 -15.30
N TYR A 412 9.11 11.49 -14.42
CA TYR A 412 9.04 11.29 -12.97
C TYR A 412 7.61 11.53 -12.48
N SER A 413 7.05 10.64 -11.66
CA SER A 413 5.74 10.78 -11.00
C SER A 413 5.85 10.70 -9.48
N SER A 414 4.99 11.45 -8.79
CA SER A 414 4.91 11.51 -7.32
C SER A 414 3.57 12.07 -6.83
N ASP A 415 3.21 11.82 -5.56
CA ASP A 415 2.05 12.36 -4.83
C ASP A 415 1.78 13.87 -5.02
N GLY A 416 2.80 14.64 -5.40
CA GLY A 416 2.73 16.08 -5.57
C GLY A 416 2.81 16.87 -4.27
N GLY A 417 3.31 16.27 -3.20
CA GLY A 417 3.74 16.94 -1.97
C GLY A 417 4.86 17.95 -2.25
N ARG A 418 4.99 18.97 -1.38
CA ARG A 418 6.01 20.03 -1.57
C ARG A 418 7.45 19.49 -1.70
N PRO A 419 7.90 18.49 -0.91
CA PRO A 419 9.22 17.89 -1.10
C PRO A 419 9.31 17.09 -2.41
N MET A 420 8.28 16.33 -2.79
CA MET A 420 8.32 15.49 -3.99
C MET A 420 8.33 16.33 -5.28
N ARG A 421 7.60 17.45 -5.34
CA ARG A 421 7.71 18.43 -6.44
C ARG A 421 9.11 19.05 -6.53
N LYS A 422 9.74 19.31 -5.38
CA LYS A 422 11.10 19.87 -5.31
C LYS A 422 12.15 18.82 -5.68
N CYS A 423 11.96 17.56 -5.28
CA CYS A 423 12.75 16.42 -5.73
C CYS A 423 12.69 16.32 -7.25
N GLY A 424 11.49 16.32 -7.85
CA GLY A 424 11.30 16.40 -9.30
C GLY A 424 12.20 17.44 -9.97
N ARG A 425 12.13 18.70 -9.51
CA ARG A 425 13.00 19.78 -10.05
C ARG A 425 14.51 19.58 -9.80
N ILE A 426 14.92 18.93 -8.71
CA ILE A 426 16.34 18.56 -8.46
C ILE A 426 16.77 17.46 -9.45
N LEU A 427 15.92 16.46 -9.70
CA LEU A 427 16.15 15.43 -10.70
C LEU A 427 16.28 16.05 -12.10
N GLN A 428 15.42 17.02 -12.47
CA GLN A 428 15.51 17.73 -13.76
C GLN A 428 16.84 18.48 -13.95
N GLN A 429 17.47 18.95 -12.85
CA GLN A 429 18.80 19.56 -12.91
C GLN A 429 19.95 18.53 -12.99
N ARG A 430 19.69 17.26 -12.64
CA ARG A 430 20.67 16.16 -12.64
C ARG A 430 20.57 15.26 -13.88
N PHE A 431 19.42 15.20 -14.55
CA PHE A 431 19.14 14.32 -15.68
C PHE A 431 18.62 15.13 -16.88
N PRO A 432 19.46 15.43 -17.89
CA PRO A 432 19.11 16.32 -19.00
C PRO A 432 17.90 15.89 -19.84
N ARG A 433 17.55 14.59 -19.85
CA ARG A 433 16.36 14.09 -20.57
C ARG A 433 15.05 14.19 -19.79
N LEU A 434 15.07 14.54 -18.49
CA LEU A 434 13.89 14.52 -17.62
C LEU A 434 12.96 15.73 -17.88
N CYS A 435 12.27 15.72 -19.01
CA CYS A 435 11.37 16.80 -19.42
C CYS A 435 10.00 16.76 -18.73
N LEU A 436 9.55 15.60 -18.21
CA LEU A 436 8.20 15.41 -17.67
C LEU A 436 8.18 15.11 -16.16
N CYS A 437 7.74 16.08 -15.34
CA CYS A 437 7.39 15.85 -13.93
C CYS A 437 5.86 15.83 -13.73
N LEU A 438 5.33 14.63 -13.53
CA LEU A 438 3.93 14.33 -13.24
C LEU A 438 3.61 14.52 -11.75
N LEU A 439 2.31 14.65 -11.47
CA LEU A 439 1.71 14.62 -10.15
C LEU A 439 0.64 13.53 -10.17
N ASP A 440 0.53 12.70 -9.14
CA ASP A 440 -0.55 11.72 -9.03
C ASP A 440 -1.92 12.41 -9.20
N LYS A 441 -2.66 12.00 -10.22
CA LYS A 441 -3.98 12.52 -10.53
C LYS A 441 -5.02 12.08 -9.50
N ALA A 442 -4.91 10.89 -8.92
CA ALA A 442 -5.85 10.43 -7.92
C ALA A 442 -5.76 11.31 -6.64
N HIS A 443 -4.56 11.53 -6.08
CA HIS A 443 -4.30 12.49 -4.99
C HIS A 443 -4.74 13.91 -5.37
N THR A 444 -4.47 14.34 -6.61
CA THR A 444 -4.85 15.67 -7.10
C THR A 444 -6.37 15.87 -7.12
N ILE A 445 -7.14 14.90 -7.61
CA ILE A 445 -8.61 14.94 -7.69
C ILE A 445 -9.22 14.88 -6.29
N ARG A 446 -8.73 13.98 -5.42
CA ARG A 446 -9.11 13.93 -3.99
C ARG A 446 -8.93 15.29 -3.30
N ARG A 447 -7.89 16.05 -3.68
CA ARG A 447 -7.66 17.42 -3.18
C ARG A 447 -8.47 18.51 -3.88
N ALA A 448 -8.93 18.29 -5.11
CA ALA A 448 -9.84 19.20 -5.79
C ALA A 448 -11.26 19.14 -5.19
N ALA A 449 -11.68 17.98 -4.68
CA ALA A 449 -13.00 17.76 -4.07
C ALA A 449 -13.18 18.26 -2.62
N LEU A 450 -12.13 18.83 -2.01
CA LEU A 450 -12.18 19.38 -0.65
C LEU A 450 -13.21 20.51 -0.39
N PRO A 451 -13.66 21.33 -1.38
CA PRO A 451 -14.67 22.38 -1.14
C PRO A 451 -15.97 21.91 -0.48
N MET A 452 -16.39 20.66 -0.71
CA MET A 452 -17.55 20.04 -0.04
C MET A 452 -17.35 19.88 1.49
N THR A 453 -16.11 19.89 1.98
CA THR A 453 -15.79 19.92 3.43
C THR A 453 -15.52 21.34 3.95
N MET A 454 -15.73 22.37 3.12
CA MET A 454 -15.40 23.77 3.40
C MET A 454 -16.62 24.70 3.36
N GLU A 455 -17.57 24.50 2.44
CA GLU A 455 -18.91 25.12 2.46
C GLU A 455 -19.66 24.69 3.74
N ASP A 456 -20.32 25.61 4.44
CA ASP A 456 -20.73 25.38 5.83
C ASP A 456 -21.93 24.42 6.01
N ARG A 457 -22.90 24.33 5.07
CA ARG A 457 -23.98 23.32 5.15
C ARG A 457 -23.42 21.90 5.00
N PHE A 458 -22.65 21.64 3.93
CA PHE A 458 -22.03 20.34 3.69
C PHE A 458 -20.99 20.01 4.77
N ARG A 459 -20.23 21.00 5.25
CA ARG A 459 -19.27 20.86 6.36
C ARG A 459 -19.94 20.59 7.71
N GLN A 460 -21.09 21.18 8.02
CA GLN A 460 -21.83 20.87 9.24
C GLN A 460 -22.29 19.42 9.24
N ARG A 461 -22.86 18.94 8.12
CA ARG A 461 -23.24 17.52 7.94
C ARG A 461 -22.03 16.59 7.98
N TRP A 462 -20.92 16.98 7.36
CA TRP A 462 -19.65 16.26 7.40
C TRP A 462 -19.13 16.10 8.85
N LEU A 463 -19.11 17.20 9.61
CA LEU A 463 -18.64 17.21 10.99
C LEU A 463 -19.48 16.31 11.91
N THR A 464 -20.82 16.33 11.81
CA THR A 464 -21.69 15.48 12.63
C THR A 464 -21.68 14.00 12.20
N THR A 465 -21.48 13.72 10.91
CA THR A 465 -21.52 12.35 10.38
C THR A 465 -20.18 11.62 10.51
N PHE A 466 -19.04 12.32 10.31
CA PHE A 466 -17.74 11.68 10.13
C PHE A 466 -16.58 12.18 11.02
N GLU A 467 -16.58 13.44 11.47
CA GLU A 467 -15.33 14.06 11.98
C GLU A 467 -15.33 14.47 13.47
N LYS A 468 -16.47 14.86 14.05
CA LYS A 468 -16.54 15.18 15.49
C LYS A 468 -16.19 13.97 16.36
N ARG A 469 -15.70 14.21 17.57
CA ARG A 469 -15.71 13.20 18.64
C ARG A 469 -17.18 12.84 18.91
N HIS A 470 -17.53 11.56 18.86
CA HIS A 470 -18.91 11.07 18.84
C HIS A 470 -19.73 11.50 17.60
N ALA A 471 -19.07 11.52 16.44
CA ALA A 471 -19.76 11.53 15.15
C ALA A 471 -20.34 10.14 14.83
N LEU A 472 -21.48 10.14 14.12
CA LEU A 472 -22.33 8.97 13.91
C LEU A 472 -21.59 7.76 13.29
N ILE A 473 -20.84 7.96 12.21
CA ILE A 473 -20.14 6.87 11.51
C ILE A 473 -18.95 6.36 12.34
N PRO A 474 -18.07 7.19 12.93
CA PRO A 474 -17.06 6.71 13.88
C PRO A 474 -17.61 5.87 15.03
N ASP A 475 -18.71 6.26 15.68
CA ASP A 475 -19.27 5.49 16.80
C ASP A 475 -19.87 4.14 16.31
N LEU A 476 -20.57 4.14 15.18
CA LEU A 476 -20.98 2.92 14.44
C LEU A 476 -19.78 2.03 14.02
N CYS A 477 -18.66 2.62 13.61
CA CYS A 477 -17.46 1.91 13.19
C CYS A 477 -16.68 1.30 14.36
N ASN A 478 -16.81 1.84 15.57
CA ASN A 478 -16.00 1.46 16.74
C ASN A 478 -16.76 0.54 17.72
N SER A 479 -18.09 0.64 17.82
CA SER A 479 -18.91 -0.24 18.68
C SER A 479 -19.37 -1.50 17.93
N GLU A 480 -18.93 -2.69 18.37
CA GLU A 480 -19.46 -3.96 17.85
C GLU A 480 -20.92 -4.20 18.24
N GLU A 481 -21.36 -3.67 19.39
CA GLU A 481 -22.76 -3.72 19.81
C GLU A 481 -23.65 -2.92 18.84
N TRP A 482 -23.25 -1.70 18.47
CA TRP A 482 -23.99 -0.89 17.52
C TRP A 482 -24.03 -1.55 16.12
N LYS A 483 -22.94 -2.20 15.69
CA LYS A 483 -22.95 -3.01 14.47
C LYS A 483 -23.91 -4.20 14.55
N LEU A 484 -24.04 -4.83 15.72
CA LEU A 484 -24.97 -5.94 15.92
C LEU A 484 -26.43 -5.46 15.94
N ARG A 485 -26.76 -4.44 16.74
CA ARG A 485 -28.08 -3.81 16.77
C ARG A 485 -28.49 -3.32 15.36
N LEU A 486 -27.58 -2.68 14.62
CA LEU A 486 -27.84 -2.23 13.24
C LEU A 486 -28.08 -3.39 12.26
N ARG A 487 -27.37 -4.51 12.36
CA ARG A 487 -27.64 -5.70 11.51
C ARG A 487 -29.03 -6.29 11.78
N ILE A 488 -29.47 -6.31 13.04
CA ILE A 488 -30.80 -6.78 13.44
C ILE A 488 -31.87 -5.85 12.86
N LEU A 489 -31.77 -4.54 13.12
CA LEU A 489 -32.71 -3.54 12.58
C LEU A 489 -32.77 -3.54 11.04
N GLN A 490 -31.63 -3.71 10.38
CA GLN A 490 -31.56 -3.86 8.92
C GLN A 490 -32.25 -5.14 8.41
N ALA A 491 -32.27 -6.22 9.20
CA ALA A 491 -33.01 -7.43 8.86
C ALA A 491 -34.52 -7.26 9.11
N GLU A 492 -34.94 -6.62 10.20
CA GLU A 492 -36.35 -6.35 10.48
C GLU A 492 -36.97 -5.39 9.46
N VAL A 493 -36.26 -4.33 9.04
CA VAL A 493 -36.69 -3.47 7.92
C VAL A 493 -36.92 -4.29 6.65
N VAL A 494 -35.96 -5.14 6.26
CA VAL A 494 -36.09 -6.01 5.06
C VAL A 494 -37.32 -6.93 5.15
N LYS A 495 -37.64 -7.49 6.31
CA LYS A 495 -38.86 -8.29 6.50
C LYS A 495 -40.13 -7.44 6.36
N ALA A 496 -40.15 -6.25 6.96
CA ALA A 496 -41.34 -5.41 7.06
C ALA A 496 -41.70 -4.73 5.72
N THR A 497 -40.71 -4.34 4.91
CA THR A 497 -40.92 -3.59 3.66
C THR A 497 -40.64 -4.37 2.38
N GLY A 498 -40.25 -5.65 2.48
CA GLY A 498 -39.90 -6.54 1.35
C GLY A 498 -38.59 -6.20 0.63
N SER A 499 -38.28 -4.90 0.51
CA SER A 499 -37.00 -4.35 0.09
C SER A 499 -36.50 -3.32 1.10
N MET A 500 -35.18 -3.15 1.20
CA MET A 500 -34.52 -2.05 1.93
C MET A 500 -34.95 -0.64 1.50
N THR A 501 -35.63 -0.50 0.35
CA THR A 501 -35.79 0.76 -0.39
C THR A 501 -37.21 1.32 -0.42
N GLY A 502 -38.19 0.58 0.11
CA GLY A 502 -39.62 0.85 -0.06
C GLY A 502 -40.15 0.42 -1.44
N SER A 503 -41.40 -0.07 -1.44
CA SER A 503 -42.11 -0.66 -2.59
C SER A 503 -41.47 -1.92 -3.23
N GLY A 504 -42.30 -2.71 -3.90
CA GLY A 504 -41.93 -3.97 -4.53
C GLY A 504 -41.48 -3.79 -5.98
N ALA A 505 -40.16 -3.72 -6.20
CA ALA A 505 -39.52 -3.74 -7.52
C ALA A 505 -38.04 -4.17 -7.44
N VAL A 506 -37.31 -3.69 -6.42
CA VAL A 506 -35.84 -3.87 -6.29
C VAL A 506 -35.46 -5.29 -5.83
N ALA A 507 -35.70 -6.29 -6.66
CA ALA A 507 -35.34 -7.70 -6.49
C ALA A 507 -33.82 -7.98 -6.61
N GLY A 508 -32.98 -7.06 -6.10
CA GLY A 508 -31.55 -6.98 -6.41
C GLY A 508 -30.59 -6.73 -5.26
N CYS A 509 -31.05 -6.53 -4.01
CA CYS A 509 -30.18 -6.18 -2.86
C CYS A 509 -30.26 -7.05 -1.57
N PRO A 510 -30.51 -8.38 -1.61
CA PRO A 510 -30.65 -9.22 -0.41
C PRO A 510 -29.36 -9.42 0.43
N ASN A 511 -28.23 -8.78 0.12
CA ASN A 511 -26.94 -8.99 0.79
C ASN A 511 -26.32 -7.70 1.40
N LEU A 512 -27.14 -6.71 1.78
CA LEU A 512 -26.68 -5.54 2.56
C LEU A 512 -26.11 -5.88 3.94
N ALA A 513 -26.30 -7.10 4.46
CA ALA A 513 -25.64 -7.57 5.69
C ALA A 513 -24.09 -7.41 5.66
N LYS A 514 -23.48 -7.46 4.46
CA LYS A 514 -22.05 -7.18 4.26
C LYS A 514 -21.70 -5.69 4.24
N ALA A 515 -22.67 -4.80 4.03
CA ALA A 515 -22.45 -3.35 4.01
C ALA A 515 -22.08 -2.84 5.40
N VAL A 516 -22.80 -3.24 6.46
CA VAL A 516 -22.47 -2.94 7.87
C VAL A 516 -21.11 -3.54 8.25
N ALA A 517 -20.88 -4.82 7.94
CA ALA A 517 -19.61 -5.50 8.20
C ALA A 517 -18.40 -4.92 7.44
N THR A 518 -18.63 -4.06 6.44
CA THR A 518 -17.58 -3.35 5.69
C THR A 518 -17.73 -1.82 5.77
N MET A 519 -18.44 -1.30 6.78
CA MET A 519 -18.52 0.14 7.08
C MET A 519 -17.20 0.57 7.72
N GLY A 520 -16.13 0.62 6.92
CA GLY A 520 -14.80 1.07 7.33
C GLY A 520 -14.59 2.53 6.95
N PHE A 521 -14.33 3.37 7.94
CA PHE A 521 -14.02 4.79 7.78
C PHE A 521 -12.55 5.07 8.15
N SER A 522 -11.90 6.02 7.46
CA SER A 522 -10.53 6.46 7.77
C SER A 522 -10.35 7.95 7.47
N LYS A 523 -10.33 8.79 8.51
CA LYS A 523 -10.23 10.27 8.45
C LYS A 523 -9.04 10.84 7.65
N GLN A 524 -8.15 10.00 7.12
CA GLN A 524 -7.02 10.40 6.28
C GLN A 524 -7.24 10.13 4.77
N ARG A 525 -8.32 9.45 4.35
CA ARG A 525 -8.52 9.01 2.96
C ARG A 525 -9.91 9.31 2.42
N PHE A 526 -9.98 10.15 1.38
CA PHE A 526 -11.20 10.55 0.66
C PHE A 526 -12.06 9.36 0.20
N ASP A 527 -11.45 8.28 -0.29
CA ASP A 527 -12.14 7.08 -0.76
C ASP A 527 -12.95 6.38 0.34
N SER A 528 -12.56 6.58 1.60
CA SER A 528 -13.29 6.10 2.78
C SER A 528 -14.42 7.05 3.21
N TYR A 529 -14.73 8.07 2.40
CA TYR A 529 -15.85 8.99 2.64
C TYR A 529 -17.01 8.64 1.70
N ALA A 530 -16.74 8.52 0.40
CA ALA A 530 -17.74 8.17 -0.61
C ALA A 530 -18.47 6.85 -0.29
N THR A 531 -17.73 5.80 0.05
CA THR A 531 -18.32 4.49 0.35
C THR A 531 -19.17 4.51 1.63
N PRO A 532 -18.70 5.05 2.78
CA PRO A 532 -19.55 5.26 3.96
C PRO A 532 -20.70 6.26 3.80
N ALA A 533 -20.57 7.30 2.98
CA ALA A 533 -21.67 8.24 2.69
C ALA A 533 -22.80 7.55 1.90
N ALA A 534 -22.44 6.82 0.82
CA ALA A 534 -23.39 6.00 0.08
C ALA A 534 -24.02 4.89 0.93
N LYS A 535 -23.28 4.34 1.92
CA LYS A 535 -23.82 3.39 2.91
C LYS A 535 -24.70 4.04 3.97
N PHE A 536 -24.40 5.25 4.41
CA PHE A 536 -25.25 5.99 5.34
C PHE A 536 -26.61 6.24 4.71
N VAL A 537 -26.62 6.70 3.45
CA VAL A 537 -27.83 6.84 2.62
C VAL A 537 -28.57 5.51 2.49
N ALA A 538 -27.89 4.45 2.04
CA ALA A 538 -28.49 3.13 1.84
C ALA A 538 -28.83 2.37 3.15
N LEU A 539 -28.65 2.99 4.32
CA LEU A 539 -29.02 2.46 5.64
C LEU A 539 -29.77 3.51 6.48
N LEU A 540 -30.31 4.55 5.85
CA LEU A 540 -30.91 5.72 6.54
C LEU A 540 -31.97 5.32 7.58
N LEU A 541 -32.95 4.50 7.19
CA LEU A 541 -34.00 4.03 8.09
C LEU A 541 -33.48 3.11 9.22
N PRO A 542 -32.69 2.04 8.96
CA PRO A 542 -32.04 1.27 10.03
C PRO A 542 -31.17 2.09 11.00
N ILE A 543 -30.51 3.14 10.51
CA ILE A 543 -29.72 4.06 11.35
C ILE A 543 -30.62 4.95 12.20
N ALA A 544 -31.72 5.48 11.64
CA ALA A 544 -32.70 6.26 12.38
C ALA A 544 -33.37 5.43 13.50
N LEU A 545 -33.77 4.19 13.19
CA LEU A 545 -34.31 3.23 14.17
C LEU A 545 -33.28 2.89 15.26
N LEU A 546 -31.99 2.76 14.91
CA LEU A 546 -30.94 2.56 15.91
C LEU A 546 -30.82 3.76 16.84
N LEU A 547 -30.84 4.98 16.30
CA LEU A 547 -30.73 6.20 17.11
C LEU A 547 -31.95 6.41 18.02
N ALA A 548 -33.15 6.07 17.54
CA ALA A 548 -34.37 6.05 18.36
C ALA A 548 -34.28 5.02 19.50
N ALA A 549 -33.83 3.80 19.21
CA ALA A 549 -33.61 2.77 20.22
C ALA A 549 -32.51 3.16 21.23
N GLN A 550 -31.41 3.77 20.78
CA GLN A 550 -30.35 4.29 21.66
C GLN A 550 -30.79 5.51 22.48
N ALA A 551 -31.78 6.29 22.03
CA ALA A 551 -32.34 7.40 22.80
C ALA A 551 -33.26 6.93 23.94
N MET A 552 -34.01 5.83 23.74
CA MET A 552 -34.92 5.24 24.75
C MET A 552 -34.24 4.35 25.79
N ASP A 553 -33.10 3.73 25.48
CA ASP A 553 -32.52 2.66 26.29
C ASP A 553 -31.96 3.20 27.63
N ASP A 554 -32.81 3.28 28.66
CA ASP A 554 -32.53 3.94 29.96
C ASP A 554 -31.26 3.45 30.67
N ARG A 555 -30.85 2.21 30.36
CA ARG A 555 -29.61 1.56 30.83
C ARG A 555 -28.34 2.22 30.28
N LEU A 556 -28.47 3.06 29.26
CA LEU A 556 -27.36 3.81 28.66
C LEU A 556 -27.16 5.16 29.35
N ASP A 557 -25.88 5.56 29.41
CA ASP A 557 -25.41 6.87 29.84
C ASP A 557 -26.30 8.00 29.25
N PRO A 558 -26.80 8.95 30.07
CA PRO A 558 -27.65 10.04 29.60
C PRO A 558 -27.05 10.87 28.45
N LEU A 559 -25.72 11.00 28.36
CA LEU A 559 -25.02 11.66 27.26
C LEU A 559 -25.06 10.83 25.97
N VAL A 560 -25.07 9.49 26.06
CA VAL A 560 -25.29 8.62 24.90
C VAL A 560 -26.72 8.78 24.39
N ARG A 561 -27.71 8.70 25.29
CA ARG A 561 -29.13 8.89 24.96
C ARG A 561 -29.40 10.25 24.32
N HIS A 562 -28.94 11.32 24.97
CA HIS A 562 -29.11 12.70 24.50
C HIS A 562 -28.45 12.95 23.13
N ARG A 563 -27.23 12.44 22.90
CA ARG A 563 -26.57 12.54 21.59
C ARG A 563 -27.29 11.72 20.51
N SER A 564 -27.81 10.55 20.84
CA SER A 564 -28.57 9.73 19.88
C SER A 564 -29.88 10.42 19.47
N HIS A 565 -30.58 11.03 20.44
CA HIS A 565 -31.75 11.88 20.18
C HIS A 565 -31.40 13.10 19.32
N GLN A 566 -30.33 13.84 19.62
CA GLN A 566 -29.86 14.96 18.78
C GLN A 566 -29.47 14.52 17.36
N GLN A 567 -28.82 13.37 17.20
CA GLN A 567 -28.44 12.83 15.90
C GLN A 567 -29.68 12.40 15.09
N LEU A 568 -30.71 11.86 15.74
CA LEU A 568 -32.01 11.57 15.13
C LEU A 568 -32.74 12.84 14.70
N GLN A 569 -32.86 13.84 15.58
CA GLN A 569 -33.44 15.15 15.24
C GLN A 569 -32.71 15.84 14.08
N ALA A 570 -31.39 15.59 13.91
CA ALA A 570 -30.61 16.07 12.78
C ALA A 570 -30.81 15.28 11.46
N LEU A 571 -31.76 14.33 11.40
CA LEU A 571 -32.20 13.67 10.16
C LEU A 571 -33.43 14.37 9.56
N THR A 572 -33.38 15.70 9.44
CA THR A 572 -34.41 16.46 8.70
C THR A 572 -34.35 16.17 7.20
N GLY A 573 -35.45 16.39 6.47
CA GLY A 573 -35.49 16.23 5.02
C GLY A 573 -34.39 17.01 4.28
N SER A 574 -34.07 18.22 4.74
CA SER A 574 -32.97 19.03 4.19
C SER A 574 -31.58 18.45 4.48
N ASN A 575 -31.36 17.90 5.67
CA ASN A 575 -30.11 17.19 5.99
C ASN A 575 -29.97 15.86 5.22
N ILE A 576 -31.09 15.20 4.90
CA ILE A 576 -31.13 13.98 4.08
C ILE A 576 -30.83 14.32 2.61
N LEU A 577 -31.43 15.38 2.07
CA LEU A 577 -31.13 15.93 0.74
C LEU A 577 -29.64 16.28 0.61
N VAL A 578 -29.08 17.01 1.58
CA VAL A 578 -27.63 17.33 1.65
C VAL A 578 -26.78 16.07 1.72
N ALA A 579 -27.18 15.04 2.48
CA ALA A 579 -26.46 13.78 2.57
C ALA A 579 -26.50 12.96 1.27
N GLY A 580 -27.64 12.94 0.57
CA GLY A 580 -27.80 12.32 -0.75
C GLY A 580 -26.93 12.99 -1.81
N LEU A 581 -27.06 14.31 -1.97
CA LEU A 581 -26.26 15.11 -2.90
C LEU A 581 -24.75 14.96 -2.65
N ALA A 582 -24.34 14.98 -1.38
CA ALA A 582 -22.95 14.72 -1.01
C ALA A 582 -22.51 13.29 -1.36
N ALA A 583 -23.37 12.28 -1.24
CA ALA A 583 -23.03 10.90 -1.53
C ALA A 583 -22.88 10.66 -3.05
N ASP A 584 -23.74 11.23 -3.90
CA ASP A 584 -23.57 11.18 -5.36
C ASP A 584 -22.32 11.96 -5.81
N LEU A 585 -22.11 13.18 -5.29
CA LEU A 585 -20.94 14.00 -5.62
C LEU A 585 -19.62 13.31 -5.23
N HIS A 586 -19.55 12.72 -4.02
CA HIS A 586 -18.43 11.88 -3.62
C HIS A 586 -18.25 10.66 -4.54
N THR A 587 -19.34 10.07 -5.04
CA THR A 587 -19.30 8.87 -5.88
C THR A 587 -18.80 9.17 -7.30
N GLU A 588 -19.21 10.28 -7.92
CA GLU A 588 -18.69 10.72 -9.22
C GLU A 588 -17.24 11.25 -9.13
N VAL A 589 -16.87 11.94 -8.05
CA VAL A 589 -15.44 12.24 -7.79
C VAL A 589 -14.63 10.94 -7.62
N LEU A 590 -15.15 9.95 -6.90
CA LEU A 590 -14.46 8.66 -6.73
C LEU A 590 -14.42 7.86 -8.05
N ARG A 591 -15.42 7.98 -8.92
CA ARG A 591 -15.39 7.42 -10.28
C ARG A 591 -14.22 7.99 -11.08
N PHE A 592 -14.08 9.32 -11.13
CA PHE A 592 -12.98 9.98 -11.83
C PHE A 592 -11.61 9.67 -11.20
N THR A 593 -11.54 9.69 -9.85
CA THR A 593 -10.35 9.25 -9.10
C THR A 593 -9.94 7.81 -9.48
N ARG A 594 -10.91 6.90 -9.70
CA ARG A 594 -10.69 5.51 -10.08
C ARG A 594 -10.30 5.27 -11.53
N LEU A 595 -10.41 6.25 -12.43
CA LEU A 595 -9.80 6.15 -13.76
C LEU A 595 -8.28 6.23 -13.67
N HIS A 596 -7.77 7.10 -12.78
CA HIS A 596 -6.33 7.24 -12.54
C HIS A 596 -5.79 6.33 -11.41
N ASP A 597 -6.64 5.83 -10.50
CA ASP A 597 -6.26 4.84 -9.47
C ASP A 597 -6.27 3.37 -9.99
N VAL A 598 -5.66 3.19 -11.16
CA VAL A 598 -5.42 1.90 -11.81
C VAL A 598 -3.92 1.58 -11.82
N HIS A 599 -3.55 0.32 -12.11
CA HIS A 599 -2.14 -0.08 -12.11
C HIS A 599 -1.32 0.59 -13.23
N ASP A 600 -1.95 0.82 -14.39
CA ASP A 600 -1.35 1.46 -15.56
C ASP A 600 -2.34 2.39 -16.29
N HIS A 601 -2.40 3.66 -15.87
CA HIS A 601 -3.25 4.67 -16.52
C HIS A 601 -2.67 5.13 -17.86
N ASP A 602 -3.50 5.32 -18.89
CA ASP A 602 -3.11 5.87 -20.19
C ASP A 602 -3.15 7.40 -20.18
N ILE A 603 -1.97 8.01 -20.13
CA ILE A 603 -1.79 9.47 -20.10
C ILE A 603 -2.39 10.21 -21.31
N SER A 604 -2.65 9.53 -22.43
CA SER A 604 -3.36 10.14 -23.56
C SER A 604 -4.83 10.44 -23.23
N PHE A 605 -5.48 9.61 -22.41
CA PHE A 605 -6.89 9.76 -22.03
C PHE A 605 -7.13 10.87 -21.01
N THR A 606 -6.10 11.30 -20.24
CA THR A 606 -6.22 12.26 -19.13
C THR A 606 -7.04 13.51 -19.50
N LEU A 607 -6.90 14.00 -20.74
CA LEU A 607 -7.61 15.19 -21.19
C LEU A 607 -9.09 14.91 -21.50
N ARG A 608 -9.38 13.80 -22.18
CA ARG A 608 -10.74 13.38 -22.53
C ARG A 608 -11.53 13.08 -21.26
N GLU A 609 -10.96 12.31 -20.34
CA GLU A 609 -11.59 11.94 -19.08
C GLU A 609 -11.81 13.15 -18.16
N LYS A 610 -10.90 14.13 -18.14
CA LYS A 610 -11.13 15.43 -17.48
C LYS A 610 -12.33 16.17 -18.08
N ALA A 611 -12.43 16.22 -19.42
CA ALA A 611 -13.53 16.91 -20.10
C ALA A 611 -14.88 16.21 -19.88
N GLU A 612 -14.90 14.88 -19.96
CA GLU A 612 -16.05 14.03 -19.59
C GLU A 612 -16.47 14.28 -18.13
N PHE A 613 -15.54 14.18 -17.17
CA PHE A 613 -15.83 14.42 -15.75
C PHE A 613 -16.39 15.83 -15.49
N LEU A 614 -15.77 16.89 -16.02
CA LEU A 614 -16.27 18.25 -15.83
C LEU A 614 -17.64 18.47 -16.49
N THR A 615 -17.92 17.80 -17.61
CA THR A 615 -19.23 17.86 -18.28
C THR A 615 -20.30 17.14 -17.44
N ARG A 616 -20.00 15.94 -16.90
CA ARG A 616 -20.87 15.22 -15.96
C ARG A 616 -21.11 16.02 -14.68
N LEU A 617 -20.07 16.62 -14.11
CA LEU A 617 -20.15 17.40 -12.88
C LEU A 617 -21.10 18.60 -13.04
N ARG A 618 -21.02 19.30 -14.18
CA ARG A 618 -21.97 20.38 -14.53
C ARG A 618 -23.38 19.84 -14.76
N ARG A 619 -23.57 18.82 -15.60
CA ARG A 619 -24.90 18.25 -15.91
C ARG A 619 -25.62 17.72 -14.67
N LEU A 620 -24.96 16.92 -13.86
CA LEU A 620 -25.58 16.28 -12.70
C LEU A 620 -25.87 17.28 -11.58
N PHE A 621 -24.89 18.12 -11.22
CA PHE A 621 -24.99 18.95 -10.01
C PHE A 621 -25.25 20.43 -10.30
N GLY A 622 -24.57 21.00 -11.31
CA GLY A 622 -24.72 22.41 -11.71
C GLY A 622 -26.06 22.73 -12.39
N GLU A 623 -26.50 21.88 -13.31
CA GLU A 623 -27.83 21.90 -13.96
C GLU A 623 -28.89 21.16 -13.12
N GLY A 624 -28.53 20.64 -11.95
CA GLY A 624 -29.46 19.99 -11.02
C GLY A 624 -30.05 18.64 -11.44
N ARG A 625 -29.62 18.04 -12.56
CA ARG A 625 -30.20 16.80 -13.11
C ARG A 625 -30.14 15.60 -12.16
N VAL A 626 -29.27 15.60 -11.15
CA VAL A 626 -29.26 14.61 -10.06
C VAL A 626 -30.55 14.57 -9.22
N LEU A 627 -31.37 15.62 -9.30
CA LEU A 627 -32.69 15.72 -8.67
C LEU A 627 -33.86 15.41 -9.59
N MET A 628 -33.64 15.14 -10.88
CA MET A 628 -34.72 14.75 -11.79
C MET A 628 -35.36 13.44 -11.34
N GLU A 629 -36.67 13.38 -11.47
CA GLU A 629 -37.39 12.11 -11.42
C GLU A 629 -37.07 11.33 -12.71
N MET A 630 -36.91 10.01 -12.59
CA MET A 630 -36.61 9.13 -13.73
C MET A 630 -37.86 8.29 -13.97
N ASP A 631 -38.69 8.71 -14.92
CA ASP A 631 -40.00 8.11 -15.19
C ASP A 631 -39.89 6.61 -15.53
N ASP A 632 -40.98 5.88 -15.25
CA ASP A 632 -41.13 4.42 -15.34
C ASP A 632 -41.06 3.89 -16.79
N VAL A 633 -39.88 3.95 -17.40
CA VAL A 633 -39.55 3.22 -18.62
C VAL A 633 -39.44 1.73 -18.27
N GLU A 634 -40.18 0.88 -18.97
CA GLU A 634 -40.18 -0.57 -18.74
C GLU A 634 -38.75 -1.15 -18.72
N GLY A 635 -38.37 -1.77 -17.60
CA GLY A 635 -37.01 -2.28 -17.35
C GLY A 635 -36.06 -1.34 -16.60
N ALA A 636 -36.50 -0.16 -16.14
CA ALA A 636 -35.65 0.81 -15.43
C ALA A 636 -35.38 0.51 -13.93
N GLU A 637 -35.93 -0.58 -13.36
CA GLU A 637 -35.88 -0.94 -11.92
C GLU A 637 -34.46 -1.02 -11.30
N GLU A 638 -33.41 -1.02 -12.12
CA GLU A 638 -32.01 -1.12 -11.66
C GLU A 638 -31.20 0.20 -11.70
N SER A 639 -31.81 1.38 -11.83
CA SER A 639 -31.05 2.66 -11.94
C SER A 639 -31.65 3.87 -11.20
N GLU A 640 -31.26 4.07 -9.94
CA GLU A 640 -31.51 5.30 -9.15
C GLU A 640 -30.20 5.97 -8.68
N THR A 641 -30.22 7.29 -8.46
CA THR A 641 -29.15 8.04 -7.78
C THR A 641 -29.19 7.82 -6.26
N LEU A 642 -28.08 8.12 -5.55
CA LEU A 642 -28.08 8.05 -4.08
C LEU A 642 -28.98 9.13 -3.48
N THR A 643 -29.13 10.27 -4.15
CA THR A 643 -30.05 11.33 -3.76
C THR A 643 -31.49 10.87 -3.88
N HIS A 644 -31.89 10.26 -5.00
CA HIS A 644 -33.22 9.68 -5.15
C HIS A 644 -33.49 8.59 -4.09
N LEU A 645 -32.55 7.66 -3.90
CA LEU A 645 -32.65 6.62 -2.87
C LEU A 645 -32.82 7.21 -1.45
N ALA A 646 -32.07 8.27 -1.10
CA ALA A 646 -32.19 8.94 0.19
C ALA A 646 -33.57 9.58 0.40
N LEU A 647 -34.06 10.29 -0.63
CA LEU A 647 -35.33 11.00 -0.60
C LEU A 647 -36.50 10.00 -0.55
N ARG A 648 -36.55 9.00 -1.43
CA ARG A 648 -37.59 7.96 -1.40
C ARG A 648 -37.60 7.21 -0.07
N THR A 649 -36.44 6.80 0.44
CA THR A 649 -36.35 6.10 1.75
C THR A 649 -36.90 6.96 2.90
N ALA A 650 -36.71 8.28 2.86
CA ALA A 650 -37.25 9.18 3.87
C ALA A 650 -38.75 9.47 3.69
N MET A 651 -39.21 9.63 2.44
CA MET A 651 -40.60 9.91 2.07
C MET A 651 -41.52 8.71 2.31
N SER A 652 -41.03 7.49 2.09
CA SER A 652 -41.75 6.24 2.34
C SER A 652 -41.63 5.72 3.78
N ALA A 653 -40.87 6.39 4.65
CA ALA A 653 -40.71 5.96 6.04
C ALA A 653 -41.89 6.42 6.91
N ALA A 654 -42.56 5.47 7.56
CA ALA A 654 -43.54 5.77 8.59
C ALA A 654 -42.91 6.56 9.77
N PRO A 655 -43.68 7.39 10.49
CA PRO A 655 -43.17 8.14 11.64
C PRO A 655 -42.59 7.22 12.71
N ILE A 656 -41.35 7.48 13.13
CA ILE A 656 -40.66 6.69 14.14
C ILE A 656 -41.13 7.15 15.52
N VAL A 657 -41.94 6.33 16.20
CA VAL A 657 -42.36 6.54 17.59
C VAL A 657 -41.30 5.98 18.54
N TYR A 658 -40.91 6.75 19.55
CA TYR A 658 -39.92 6.36 20.56
C TYR A 658 -40.15 7.10 21.87
N GLY A 659 -40.54 6.37 22.92
CA GLY A 659 -40.97 6.95 24.19
C GLY A 659 -42.19 7.84 24.02
N ASP A 660 -42.10 9.07 24.53
CA ASP A 660 -43.08 10.16 24.40
C ASP A 660 -43.05 10.88 23.04
N ARG A 661 -42.15 10.50 22.12
CA ARG A 661 -41.80 11.29 20.92
C ARG A 661 -42.12 10.58 19.61
N ILE A 662 -42.38 11.40 18.59
CA ILE A 662 -42.52 10.98 17.20
C ILE A 662 -41.47 11.74 16.38
N HIS A 663 -40.80 11.05 15.45
CA HIS A 663 -39.87 11.66 14.49
C HIS A 663 -40.15 11.14 13.08
N THR A 664 -40.53 12.05 12.18
CA THR A 664 -40.72 11.77 10.76
C THR A 664 -39.45 12.14 10.00
N LEU A 665 -38.87 11.19 9.25
CA LEU A 665 -37.64 11.42 8.48
C LEU A 665 -37.83 12.45 7.35
N TRP A 666 -39.02 12.49 6.75
CA TRP A 666 -39.35 13.49 5.74
C TRP A 666 -40.42 14.50 6.21
N SER A 667 -39.95 15.66 6.65
CA SER A 667 -40.71 16.90 6.56
C SER A 667 -40.54 17.50 5.16
N ARG A 668 -41.61 17.96 4.50
CA ARG A 668 -41.53 18.65 3.20
C ARG A 668 -40.52 19.80 3.27
N VAL A 669 -39.42 19.68 2.53
CA VAL A 669 -38.37 20.71 2.50
C VAL A 669 -38.90 21.94 1.80
N ASP A 670 -38.71 23.12 2.41
CA ASP A 670 -39.15 24.37 1.83
C ASP A 670 -38.46 24.68 0.50
N SER A 671 -39.15 25.38 -0.38
CA SER A 671 -38.63 25.85 -1.66
C SER A 671 -37.42 26.77 -1.48
N SER A 672 -37.43 27.68 -0.49
CA SER A 672 -36.29 28.56 -0.23
C SER A 672 -35.08 27.80 0.30
N GLU A 673 -35.28 26.81 1.18
CA GLU A 673 -34.18 25.96 1.66
C GLU A 673 -33.61 25.08 0.53
N SER A 674 -34.47 24.48 -0.30
CA SER A 674 -34.06 23.70 -1.48
C SER A 674 -33.19 24.53 -2.43
N LYS A 675 -33.60 25.78 -2.72
CA LYS A 675 -32.86 26.74 -3.54
C LYS A 675 -31.52 27.15 -2.90
N GLN A 676 -31.44 27.25 -1.56
CA GLN A 676 -30.18 27.52 -0.85
C GLN A 676 -29.22 26.32 -0.90
N ILE A 677 -29.71 25.09 -0.74
CA ILE A 677 -28.91 23.87 -0.85
C ILE A 677 -28.30 23.74 -2.25
N MET A 678 -29.08 24.01 -3.31
CA MET A 678 -28.56 24.01 -4.68
C MET A 678 -27.58 25.17 -4.96
N ALA A 679 -27.77 26.35 -4.35
CA ALA A 679 -26.78 27.42 -4.43
C ALA A 679 -25.45 27.06 -3.75
N SER A 680 -25.51 26.36 -2.60
CA SER A 680 -24.33 25.83 -1.90
C SER A 680 -23.62 24.78 -2.76
N LEU A 681 -24.37 23.84 -3.33
CA LEU A 681 -23.85 22.81 -4.22
C LEU A 681 -23.17 23.40 -5.47
N ASN A 682 -23.79 24.36 -6.13
CA ASN A 682 -23.22 25.02 -7.31
C ASN A 682 -21.92 25.78 -6.97
N THR A 683 -21.84 26.39 -5.77
CA THR A 683 -20.62 27.02 -5.26
C THR A 683 -19.49 26.01 -5.04
N VAL A 684 -19.82 24.83 -4.48
CA VAL A 684 -18.89 23.69 -4.34
C VAL A 684 -18.44 23.17 -5.71
N VAL A 685 -19.37 22.92 -6.64
CA VAL A 685 -19.11 22.44 -8.00
C VAL A 685 -18.19 23.38 -8.78
N ASP A 686 -18.46 24.69 -8.76
CA ASP A 686 -17.63 25.69 -9.46
C ASP A 686 -16.21 25.77 -8.86
N THR A 687 -16.09 25.61 -7.53
CA THR A 687 -14.78 25.56 -6.86
C THR A 687 -14.00 24.28 -7.20
N ILE A 688 -14.69 23.15 -7.35
CA ILE A 688 -14.09 21.87 -7.82
C ILE A 688 -13.68 22.00 -9.29
N GLU A 689 -14.53 22.54 -10.16
CA GLU A 689 -14.27 22.77 -11.59
C GLU A 689 -13.00 23.61 -11.78
N ALA A 690 -12.97 24.81 -11.19
CA ALA A 690 -11.84 25.73 -11.31
C ALA A 690 -10.54 25.10 -10.80
N ARG A 691 -10.63 24.23 -9.77
CA ARG A 691 -9.46 23.53 -9.23
C ARG A 691 -8.98 22.38 -10.11
N VAL A 692 -9.87 21.56 -10.65
CA VAL A 692 -9.50 20.49 -11.60
C VAL A 692 -8.90 21.10 -12.86
N GLN A 693 -9.48 22.20 -13.39
CA GLN A 693 -8.90 22.95 -14.50
C GLN A 693 -7.48 23.46 -14.19
N THR A 694 -7.25 23.99 -12.97
CA THR A 694 -5.93 24.51 -12.56
C THR A 694 -4.88 23.42 -12.37
N ASP A 695 -5.20 22.33 -11.64
CA ASP A 695 -4.24 21.27 -11.34
C ASP A 695 -4.06 20.26 -12.50
N MET A 696 -4.92 20.31 -13.53
CA MET A 696 -4.85 19.52 -14.77
C MET A 696 -4.94 20.41 -16.02
N ALA A 697 -4.28 21.58 -15.99
CA ALA A 697 -4.32 22.59 -17.04
C ALA A 697 -3.74 22.12 -18.38
N ASP A 698 -4.31 22.61 -19.50
CA ASP A 698 -4.10 22.09 -20.87
C ASP A 698 -2.72 22.33 -21.49
N LEU A 699 -1.83 23.02 -20.76
CA LEU A 699 -0.51 23.47 -21.24
C LEU A 699 0.63 22.86 -20.41
N GLN A 700 0.44 21.61 -19.96
CA GLN A 700 1.51 20.73 -19.51
C GLN A 700 1.86 19.74 -20.63
N LEU A 701 3.11 19.28 -20.70
CA LEU A 701 3.52 18.19 -21.61
C LEU A 701 2.66 16.92 -21.43
N GLN A 702 2.07 16.70 -20.24
CA GLN A 702 1.07 15.67 -19.99
C GLN A 702 -0.17 15.75 -20.91
N THR A 703 -0.75 16.92 -21.11
CA THR A 703 -1.94 17.08 -21.98
C THR A 703 -1.59 17.07 -23.47
N ALA A 704 -0.30 17.08 -23.81
CA ALA A 704 0.15 16.86 -25.18
C ALA A 704 -0.04 15.40 -25.64
N PHE A 705 0.12 14.41 -24.76
CA PHE A 705 -0.07 12.99 -25.10
C PHE A 705 -1.49 12.63 -25.58
N ALA A 706 -2.47 13.52 -25.42
CA ALA A 706 -3.79 13.38 -26.04
C ALA A 706 -3.73 13.28 -27.59
N CYS A 707 -2.63 13.63 -28.25
CA CYS A 707 -2.45 13.34 -29.69
C CYS A 707 -2.35 11.83 -30.00
N PHE A 708 -2.05 10.99 -28.99
CA PHE A 708 -2.06 9.53 -29.08
C PHE A 708 -3.40 8.90 -28.65
N ASP A 709 -4.45 9.67 -28.33
CA ASP A 709 -5.77 9.13 -28.00
C ASP A 709 -6.53 8.78 -29.29
N LEU A 710 -6.38 7.54 -29.77
CA LEU A 710 -7.01 7.07 -31.01
C LEU A 710 -8.54 7.16 -30.97
N ARG A 711 -9.18 7.17 -29.79
CA ARG A 711 -10.65 7.29 -29.69
C ARG A 711 -11.13 8.72 -29.95
N VAL A 712 -10.35 9.74 -29.61
CA VAL A 712 -10.67 11.13 -29.97
C VAL A 712 -10.58 11.32 -31.49
N TRP A 713 -9.57 10.72 -32.12
CA TRP A 713 -9.45 10.69 -33.58
C TRP A 713 -10.57 9.91 -34.26
N TRP A 714 -10.93 8.73 -33.74
CA TRP A 714 -12.04 7.91 -34.24
C TRP A 714 -13.37 8.67 -34.19
N ASN A 715 -13.70 9.26 -33.04
CA ASN A 715 -14.95 10.01 -32.88
C ASN A 715 -15.06 11.20 -33.86
N ALA A 716 -13.96 11.93 -34.08
CA ALA A 716 -13.96 13.06 -35.02
C ALA A 716 -13.97 12.60 -36.50
N LYS A 717 -13.38 11.43 -36.80
CA LYS A 717 -13.51 10.81 -38.12
C LYS A 717 -14.96 10.39 -38.37
N ALA A 718 -15.61 9.76 -37.39
CA ALA A 718 -17.01 9.37 -37.48
C ALA A 718 -17.97 10.57 -37.63
N ALA A 719 -17.71 11.69 -36.93
CA ALA A 719 -18.47 12.94 -37.12
C ALA A 719 -18.22 13.58 -38.51
N LEU A 720 -17.00 13.46 -39.05
CA LEU A 720 -16.70 13.87 -40.42
C LEU A 720 -17.42 13.00 -41.47
N GLU A 721 -17.52 11.69 -41.24
CA GLU A 721 -18.14 10.73 -42.16
C GLU A 721 -19.68 10.72 -42.07
N ASN A 722 -20.26 10.94 -40.89
CA ASN A 722 -21.71 10.92 -40.67
C ASN A 722 -22.35 12.31 -40.75
N ASP A 723 -21.75 13.31 -40.08
CA ASP A 723 -22.34 14.64 -39.86
C ASP A 723 -21.69 15.72 -40.76
N ASN A 724 -20.72 15.34 -41.59
CA ASN A 724 -19.91 16.22 -42.44
C ASN A 724 -19.16 17.32 -41.64
N ASP A 725 -18.74 17.03 -40.39
CA ASP A 725 -18.08 17.99 -39.50
C ASP A 725 -16.60 18.27 -39.86
N ALA A 726 -16.40 18.88 -41.03
CA ALA A 726 -15.10 19.32 -41.53
C ALA A 726 -14.42 20.34 -40.61
N ASP A 727 -15.19 21.15 -39.87
CA ASP A 727 -14.64 22.13 -38.94
C ASP A 727 -14.23 21.50 -37.61
N GLY A 728 -14.97 20.55 -37.06
CA GLY A 728 -14.54 19.73 -35.93
C GLY A 728 -13.25 18.98 -36.23
N TRP A 729 -13.13 18.38 -37.43
CA TRP A 729 -11.90 17.74 -37.89
C TRP A 729 -10.72 18.73 -37.98
N ARG A 730 -10.87 19.86 -38.70
CA ARG A 730 -9.81 20.90 -38.81
C ARG A 730 -9.41 21.49 -37.45
N ASN A 731 -10.37 21.65 -36.55
CA ASN A 731 -10.14 22.08 -35.17
C ASN A 731 -9.40 21.02 -34.33
N LEU A 732 -9.71 19.74 -34.50
CA LEU A 732 -8.99 18.64 -33.86
C LEU A 732 -7.55 18.59 -34.37
N GLU A 733 -7.36 18.57 -35.68
CA GLU A 733 -6.05 18.53 -36.33
C GLU A 733 -5.14 19.66 -35.80
N THR A 734 -5.63 20.90 -35.81
CA THR A 734 -4.92 22.08 -35.30
C THR A 734 -4.53 21.94 -33.83
N LYS A 735 -5.38 21.34 -32.99
CA LYS A 735 -5.08 21.07 -31.57
C LYS A 735 -4.03 19.98 -31.42
N MET A 736 -4.11 18.90 -32.19
CA MET A 736 -3.17 17.78 -32.09
C MET A 736 -1.79 18.11 -32.68
N ARG A 737 -1.71 18.92 -33.73
CA ARG A 737 -0.44 19.43 -34.30
C ARG A 737 0.34 20.30 -33.31
N ARG A 738 -0.34 21.13 -32.52
CA ARG A 738 0.30 21.90 -31.43
C ARG A 738 0.85 20.99 -30.34
N ARG A 739 0.15 19.89 -30.05
CA ARG A 739 0.56 18.89 -29.04
C ARG A 739 1.72 18.01 -29.50
N SER A 740 1.72 17.54 -30.74
CA SER A 740 2.88 16.81 -31.29
C SER A 740 4.13 17.69 -31.27
N ALA A 741 4.01 18.97 -31.63
CA ALA A 741 5.06 19.96 -31.50
C ALA A 741 5.57 20.14 -30.06
N ASP A 742 4.69 20.19 -29.05
CA ASP A 742 5.11 20.24 -27.64
C ASP A 742 5.92 19.00 -27.22
N ILE A 743 5.58 17.80 -27.73
CA ILE A 743 6.34 16.56 -27.49
C ILE A 743 7.68 16.58 -28.25
N CYS A 744 7.70 16.99 -29.52
CA CYS A 744 8.94 17.12 -30.30
C CYS A 744 9.93 18.10 -29.63
N ARG A 745 9.46 19.27 -29.17
CA ARG A 745 10.29 20.21 -28.38
C ARG A 745 10.82 19.61 -27.08
N ALA A 746 10.00 18.83 -26.37
CA ALA A 746 10.42 18.16 -25.14
C ALA A 746 11.43 17.01 -25.35
N LEU A 747 11.56 16.52 -26.59
CA LEU A 747 12.51 15.48 -26.99
C LEU A 747 13.70 16.01 -27.81
N GLY A 748 13.70 17.28 -28.23
CA GLY A 748 14.71 17.83 -29.13
C GLY A 748 14.61 17.30 -30.57
N ARG A 749 13.38 17.08 -31.06
CA ARG A 749 13.08 16.54 -32.40
C ARG A 749 12.37 17.56 -33.29
N ASP A 750 12.36 17.29 -34.59
CA ASP A 750 11.67 18.11 -35.60
C ASP A 750 10.13 18.06 -35.40
N GLU A 751 9.52 19.24 -35.19
CA GLU A 751 8.06 19.37 -35.00
C GLU A 751 7.24 19.04 -36.25
N ARG A 752 7.78 19.34 -37.44
CA ARG A 752 7.11 19.17 -38.74
C ARG A 752 7.14 17.71 -39.16
N LYS A 753 8.31 17.05 -39.12
CA LYS A 753 8.43 15.61 -39.38
C LYS A 753 7.59 14.80 -38.39
N GLY A 754 7.75 15.08 -37.09
CA GLY A 754 6.98 14.38 -36.04
C GLY A 754 5.46 14.53 -36.20
N TRP A 755 4.97 15.68 -36.65
CA TRP A 755 3.56 15.84 -37.02
C TRP A 755 3.17 15.03 -38.27
N GLN A 756 3.96 15.11 -39.36
CA GLN A 756 3.67 14.42 -40.62
C GLN A 756 3.63 12.89 -40.43
N GLU A 757 4.63 12.34 -39.73
CA GLU A 757 4.70 10.93 -39.38
C GLU A 757 3.53 10.50 -38.49
N LEU A 758 3.21 11.28 -37.44
CA LEU A 758 2.11 11.00 -36.52
C LEU A 758 0.77 10.98 -37.26
N PHE A 759 0.43 12.06 -37.97
CA PHE A 759 -0.87 12.20 -38.66
C PHE A 759 -1.06 11.12 -39.72
N SER A 760 -0.03 10.86 -40.54
CA SER A 760 -0.04 9.79 -41.53
C SER A 760 -0.22 8.40 -40.90
N THR A 761 0.27 8.19 -39.68
CA THR A 761 0.12 6.92 -38.94
C THR A 761 -1.26 6.81 -38.29
N VAL A 762 -1.80 7.88 -37.71
CA VAL A 762 -3.18 7.92 -37.19
C VAL A 762 -4.17 7.57 -38.29
N THR A 763 -4.09 8.23 -39.45
CA THR A 763 -5.02 7.98 -40.58
C THR A 763 -4.96 6.53 -41.05
N ARG A 764 -3.77 5.91 -41.09
CA ARG A 764 -3.61 4.47 -41.40
C ARG A 764 -4.18 3.55 -40.32
N LEU A 765 -3.97 3.85 -39.03
CA LEU A 765 -4.56 3.09 -37.93
C LEU A 765 -6.10 3.13 -37.98
N LEU A 766 -6.70 4.30 -38.23
CA LEU A 766 -8.15 4.46 -38.41
C LEU A 766 -8.67 3.73 -39.66
N ALA A 767 -7.92 3.73 -40.77
CA ALA A 767 -8.28 3.01 -41.99
C ALA A 767 -8.26 1.48 -41.81
N HIS A 768 -7.36 0.95 -40.98
CA HIS A 768 -7.30 -0.46 -40.62
C HIS A 768 -8.24 -0.85 -39.45
N GLY A 769 -9.24 -0.03 -39.10
CA GLY A 769 -10.25 -0.36 -38.10
C GLY A 769 -9.71 -0.47 -36.66
N ALA A 770 -8.63 0.24 -36.32
CA ALA A 770 -8.13 0.25 -34.95
C ALA A 770 -9.09 1.03 -34.02
N VAL A 771 -9.56 0.36 -32.95
CA VAL A 771 -10.57 0.81 -31.94
C VAL A 771 -12.00 0.64 -32.45
N PRO A 772 -12.86 -0.19 -31.79
CA PRO A 772 -13.32 0.09 -30.42
C PRO A 772 -12.60 -0.63 -29.28
N GLU A 773 -12.20 -1.89 -29.44
CA GLU A 773 -11.83 -2.76 -28.30
C GLU A 773 -10.33 -2.91 -28.02
N ALA A 774 -9.48 -2.51 -28.96
CA ALA A 774 -8.02 -2.61 -28.78
C ALA A 774 -7.51 -1.55 -27.77
N GLU A 775 -6.76 -1.99 -26.76
CA GLU A 775 -6.07 -1.09 -25.83
C GLU A 775 -5.17 -0.11 -26.60
N ASN A 776 -5.37 1.20 -26.40
CA ASN A 776 -4.74 2.26 -27.17
C ASN A 776 -3.20 2.17 -27.24
N ARG A 777 -2.54 1.87 -26.11
CA ARG A 777 -1.08 1.63 -26.06
C ARG A 777 -0.61 0.42 -26.88
N GLN A 778 -1.44 -0.59 -27.09
CA GLN A 778 -1.07 -1.75 -27.92
C GLN A 778 -1.00 -1.37 -29.41
N ALA A 779 -1.91 -0.53 -29.89
CA ALA A 779 -1.88 -0.02 -31.26
C ALA A 779 -0.60 0.78 -31.52
N TRP A 780 -0.26 1.72 -30.63
CA TRP A 780 1.00 2.46 -30.69
C TRP A 780 2.24 1.58 -30.49
N GLY A 781 2.15 0.55 -29.64
CA GLY A 781 3.22 -0.44 -29.45
C GLY A 781 3.54 -1.25 -30.71
N ARG A 782 2.57 -1.46 -31.60
CA ARG A 782 2.82 -2.09 -32.91
C ARG A 782 3.69 -1.19 -33.78
N VAL A 783 3.36 0.11 -33.91
CA VAL A 783 4.09 1.10 -34.74
C VAL A 783 5.62 1.05 -34.51
N VAL A 784 6.07 0.81 -33.28
CA VAL A 784 7.50 0.71 -32.93
C VAL A 784 8.01 -0.75 -32.92
N GLY A 785 7.18 -1.72 -32.50
CA GLY A 785 7.62 -3.10 -32.24
C GLY A 785 7.82 -3.98 -33.47
N ARG A 786 7.00 -3.75 -34.49
CA ARG A 786 7.20 -4.18 -35.87
C ARG A 786 6.47 -3.15 -36.69
N GLY A 787 7.18 -2.43 -37.57
CA GLY A 787 6.50 -1.64 -38.59
C GLY A 787 5.38 -2.51 -39.21
N PRO A 788 4.11 -2.05 -39.21
CA PRO A 788 3.11 -2.64 -40.09
C PRO A 788 3.64 -2.56 -41.53
N SER A 789 3.03 -3.25 -42.49
CA SER A 789 3.46 -3.27 -43.90
C SER A 789 3.34 -1.89 -44.57
N LEU A 790 4.27 -1.00 -44.22
CA LEU A 790 4.31 0.44 -44.43
C LEU A 790 5.75 0.78 -44.74
N GLU A 791 6.04 1.09 -46.00
CA GLU A 791 7.40 1.28 -46.54
C GLU A 791 8.03 2.63 -46.15
N MET A 792 7.53 3.24 -45.06
CA MET A 792 8.04 4.50 -44.54
C MET A 792 9.07 4.25 -43.43
N GLU A 793 10.29 4.72 -43.65
CA GLU A 793 11.20 5.01 -42.56
C GLU A 793 10.63 6.14 -41.70
N TYR A 794 10.62 5.94 -40.38
CA TYR A 794 10.13 6.90 -39.39
C TYR A 794 11.30 7.44 -38.57
N GLU A 795 11.53 8.75 -38.60
CA GLU A 795 12.70 9.39 -37.96
C GLU A 795 12.37 9.90 -36.55
N VAL A 796 11.15 10.40 -36.34
CA VAL A 796 10.77 11.14 -35.12
C VAL A 796 9.71 10.39 -34.30
N LEU A 797 8.70 9.81 -34.95
CA LEU A 797 7.59 9.12 -34.32
C LEU A 797 8.01 7.95 -33.40
N PRO A 798 9.03 7.13 -33.70
CA PRO A 798 9.42 6.02 -32.83
C PRO A 798 9.98 6.51 -31.49
N ASP A 799 10.55 7.72 -31.45
CA ASP A 799 11.06 8.36 -30.23
C ASP A 799 9.90 8.97 -29.42
N MET A 800 8.97 9.65 -30.10
CA MET A 800 7.74 10.18 -29.48
C MET A 800 6.88 9.06 -28.88
N VAL A 801 6.72 7.94 -29.59
CA VAL A 801 5.93 6.79 -29.15
C VAL A 801 6.67 5.99 -28.06
N ALA A 802 7.99 5.77 -28.17
CA ALA A 802 8.74 5.14 -27.09
C ALA A 802 8.70 5.98 -25.80
N PHE A 803 8.77 7.32 -25.90
CA PHE A 803 8.57 8.22 -24.76
C PHE A 803 7.17 8.06 -24.17
N TYR A 804 6.12 8.19 -24.97
CA TYR A 804 4.72 8.01 -24.57
C TYR A 804 4.47 6.66 -23.86
N LEU A 805 4.92 5.56 -24.47
CA LEU A 805 4.77 4.22 -23.93
C LEU A 805 5.61 4.00 -22.66
N SER A 806 6.72 4.71 -22.46
CA SER A 806 7.53 4.61 -21.24
C SER A 806 6.86 5.19 -19.99
N ILE A 807 5.85 6.06 -20.13
CA ILE A 807 5.32 6.86 -19.01
C ILE A 807 4.46 6.03 -18.05
N GLN A 808 4.66 6.26 -16.74
CA GLN A 808 3.77 5.77 -15.68
C GLN A 808 3.04 6.95 -14.99
N ASP A 809 1.76 7.11 -15.30
CA ASP A 809 0.90 8.19 -14.79
C ASP A 809 0.17 7.76 -13.50
N GLY A 810 0.93 7.67 -12.39
CA GLY A 810 0.41 7.43 -11.04
C GLY A 810 1.11 6.32 -10.22
N GLU A 811 0.83 6.28 -8.92
CA GLU A 811 1.43 5.35 -7.94
C GLU A 811 0.48 4.22 -7.48
N CYS A 812 -0.82 4.45 -7.60
CA CYS A 812 -1.82 4.23 -6.53
C CYS A 812 -2.22 2.78 -6.20
N SER A 813 -1.76 1.79 -6.96
CA SER A 813 -1.93 0.38 -6.61
C SER A 813 -1.02 -0.05 -5.46
N VAL A 814 0.23 0.42 -5.44
CA VAL A 814 1.28 -0.20 -4.60
C VAL A 814 1.18 0.23 -3.13
N GLU A 815 0.61 1.39 -2.83
CA GLU A 815 0.26 1.77 -1.45
C GLU A 815 -0.66 0.73 -0.79
N ARG A 816 -1.57 0.13 -1.56
CA ARG A 816 -2.57 -0.84 -1.10
C ARG A 816 -1.96 -2.22 -0.89
N ASP A 817 -1.06 -2.66 -1.77
CA ASP A 817 -0.39 -3.96 -1.66
C ASP A 817 0.67 -3.95 -0.55
N PHE A 818 1.50 -2.92 -0.47
CA PHE A 818 2.49 -2.78 0.59
C PHE A 818 1.85 -2.51 1.96
N SER A 819 0.71 -1.81 2.03
CA SER A 819 -0.06 -1.67 3.28
C SER A 819 -0.53 -3.02 3.84
N GLN A 820 -0.87 -3.98 2.98
CA GLN A 820 -1.19 -5.36 3.39
C GLN A 820 0.07 -6.08 3.87
N LEU A 821 1.16 -6.03 3.10
CA LEU A 821 2.45 -6.64 3.46
C LEU A 821 2.96 -6.14 4.83
N ARG A 822 2.92 -4.83 5.07
CA ARG A 822 3.37 -4.18 6.31
C ARG A 822 2.58 -4.62 7.56
N ARG A 823 1.27 -4.88 7.43
CA ARG A 823 0.43 -5.40 8.53
C ARG A 823 0.81 -6.82 8.96
N HIS A 824 1.58 -7.54 8.15
CA HIS A 824 1.93 -8.94 8.38
C HIS A 824 3.44 -9.19 8.52
N GLN A 825 4.28 -8.20 8.18
CA GLN A 825 5.75 -8.33 8.21
C GLN A 825 6.43 -7.12 8.93
N SER A 826 5.82 -6.60 10.00
CA SER A 826 6.22 -5.34 10.67
C SER A 826 7.70 -5.22 11.07
N ASN A 827 8.38 -6.35 11.31
CA ASN A 827 9.75 -6.42 11.83
C ASN A 827 10.76 -6.84 10.73
N ALA A 828 10.36 -6.90 9.46
CA ALA A 828 11.23 -7.29 8.36
C ALA A 828 12.18 -6.15 7.92
N ASN A 829 13.34 -6.52 7.38
CA ASN A 829 14.25 -5.56 6.75
C ASN A 829 13.71 -5.07 5.39
N GLY A 830 14.03 -3.83 5.01
CA GLY A 830 13.60 -3.19 3.75
C GLY A 830 13.92 -4.05 2.53
N ASP A 831 15.16 -4.52 2.39
CA ASP A 831 15.61 -5.34 1.26
C ASP A 831 14.79 -6.63 1.09
N PHE A 832 14.30 -7.19 2.20
CA PHE A 832 13.47 -8.40 2.17
C PHE A 832 11.99 -8.09 1.89
N LEU A 833 11.48 -6.95 2.35
CA LEU A 833 10.17 -6.45 1.92
C LEU A 833 10.17 -6.11 0.43
N SER A 834 11.27 -5.54 -0.09
CA SER A 834 11.50 -5.34 -1.53
C SER A 834 11.46 -6.67 -2.26
N ALA A 835 12.25 -7.67 -1.83
CA ALA A 835 12.28 -8.99 -2.46
C ALA A 835 10.91 -9.71 -2.45
N ILE A 836 10.09 -9.57 -1.39
CA ILE A 836 8.72 -10.07 -1.41
C ILE A 836 7.87 -9.30 -2.43
N LEU A 837 7.86 -7.96 -2.37
CA LEU A 837 6.97 -7.14 -3.20
C LEU A 837 7.31 -7.26 -4.69
N GLU A 838 8.60 -7.34 -5.05
CA GLU A 838 9.09 -7.64 -6.40
C GLU A 838 8.59 -9.00 -6.88
N VAL A 839 8.66 -10.06 -6.07
CA VAL A 839 8.12 -11.39 -6.41
C VAL A 839 6.59 -11.42 -6.40
N GLN A 840 5.94 -10.51 -5.68
CA GLN A 840 4.49 -10.40 -5.60
C GLN A 840 3.87 -9.75 -6.85
N LEU A 841 4.48 -8.66 -7.34
CA LEU A 841 3.98 -7.86 -8.47
C LEU A 841 4.65 -8.23 -9.80
N ASP A 842 5.98 -8.38 -9.82
CA ASP A 842 6.76 -8.59 -11.05
C ASP A 842 7.07 -10.09 -11.29
N GLY A 843 6.82 -10.94 -10.29
CA GLY A 843 7.05 -12.38 -10.35
C GLY A 843 6.01 -13.15 -11.18
N PRO A 844 6.21 -14.47 -11.38
CA PRO A 844 5.29 -15.31 -12.17
C PRO A 844 3.83 -15.16 -11.71
N PRO A 845 2.88 -14.81 -12.60
CA PRO A 845 1.53 -14.42 -12.20
C PRO A 845 0.64 -15.62 -11.85
N THR A 846 0.90 -16.81 -12.41
CA THR A 846 0.22 -18.07 -12.05
C THR A 846 1.20 -19.14 -11.56
N GLU A 847 0.66 -20.22 -11.00
CA GLU A 847 1.43 -21.39 -10.62
C GLU A 847 2.03 -22.12 -11.85
N ALA A 848 1.41 -22.02 -13.03
CA ALA A 848 1.91 -22.65 -14.26
C ALA A 848 3.16 -21.94 -14.80
N ASP A 849 3.22 -20.61 -14.66
CA ASP A 849 4.39 -19.78 -15.02
C ASP A 849 5.58 -20.04 -14.08
N MET A 850 5.29 -20.39 -12.83
CA MET A 850 6.29 -20.81 -11.85
C MET A 850 6.76 -22.25 -12.14
N VAL A 851 5.84 -23.21 -12.34
CA VAL A 851 6.17 -24.62 -12.61
C VAL A 851 5.15 -25.22 -13.58
N LYS A 852 5.60 -25.62 -14.78
CA LYS A 852 4.69 -26.24 -15.75
C LYS A 852 4.26 -27.61 -15.23
N ARG A 853 2.95 -27.79 -15.03
CA ARG A 853 2.35 -29.11 -14.82
C ARG A 853 2.36 -29.85 -16.16
N LEU A 854 2.87 -31.08 -16.16
CA LEU A 854 2.74 -31.97 -17.31
C LEU A 854 1.39 -32.67 -17.21
N GLU A 855 0.46 -32.23 -18.05
CA GLU A 855 -0.85 -32.84 -18.21
C GLU A 855 -0.71 -34.25 -18.76
N LEU A 856 -1.57 -35.14 -18.26
CA LEU A 856 -1.66 -36.51 -18.72
C LEU A 856 -2.81 -36.54 -19.73
N HIS A 857 -2.50 -36.64 -21.03
CA HIS A 857 -3.50 -36.91 -22.07
C HIS A 857 -4.13 -38.29 -21.82
N ASP A 858 -5.24 -38.29 -21.08
CA ASP A 858 -6.18 -39.41 -20.94
C ASP A 858 -7.54 -38.83 -20.49
N GLU A 859 -8.23 -38.18 -21.44
CA GLU A 859 -9.37 -37.28 -21.21
C GLU A 859 -10.56 -37.93 -20.46
N ARG A 860 -10.60 -39.27 -20.45
CA ARG A 860 -11.63 -40.08 -19.77
C ARG A 860 -11.36 -40.35 -18.29
N VAL A 861 -10.22 -39.92 -17.75
CA VAL A 861 -9.90 -40.03 -16.31
C VAL A 861 -10.28 -38.75 -15.55
N THR A 862 -10.30 -37.61 -16.24
CA THR A 862 -10.48 -36.27 -15.66
C THR A 862 -11.83 -36.06 -14.96
N GLU A 863 -12.94 -36.52 -15.56
CA GLU A 863 -14.30 -36.30 -15.05
C GLU A 863 -14.56 -36.92 -13.65
N ARG A 864 -13.76 -37.91 -13.22
CA ARG A 864 -13.90 -38.54 -11.90
C ARG A 864 -12.98 -37.95 -10.81
N MET A 865 -12.18 -36.93 -11.11
CA MET A 865 -11.21 -36.34 -10.17
C MET A 865 -11.45 -34.88 -9.80
N GLU A 866 -12.59 -34.28 -10.17
CA GLU A 866 -12.87 -32.86 -9.93
C GLU A 866 -12.98 -32.46 -8.43
N ASN A 867 -13.18 -33.42 -7.52
CA ASN A 867 -13.24 -33.19 -6.07
C ASN A 867 -11.86 -32.99 -5.39
N THR A 868 -11.20 -31.93 -5.85
CA THR A 868 -10.31 -31.00 -5.14
C THR A 868 -9.09 -31.57 -4.37
N PHE A 869 -7.95 -30.85 -4.49
CA PHE A 869 -6.73 -30.94 -3.68
C PHE A 869 -5.81 -32.19 -3.76
N GLN A 870 -6.17 -33.30 -4.39
CA GLN A 870 -5.27 -34.47 -4.46
C GLN A 870 -4.24 -34.35 -5.61
N ILE A 871 -3.08 -33.75 -5.33
CA ILE A 871 -2.00 -33.52 -6.31
C ILE A 871 -1.08 -34.77 -6.39
N GLU A 872 -1.64 -35.98 -6.51
CA GLU A 872 -0.91 -37.26 -6.60
C GLU A 872 -0.91 -37.82 -8.02
N GLY A 873 -0.04 -37.29 -8.89
CA GLY A 873 0.20 -37.89 -10.22
C GLY A 873 0.97 -37.01 -11.19
N CYS A 874 0.61 -35.73 -11.29
CA CYS A 874 1.21 -34.81 -12.26
C CYS A 874 2.71 -34.64 -12.07
N ALA A 875 3.48 -34.84 -13.14
CA ALA A 875 4.89 -34.48 -13.16
C ALA A 875 5.04 -32.96 -13.27
N LEU A 876 6.05 -32.41 -12.60
CA LEU A 876 6.36 -30.98 -12.59
C LEU A 876 7.63 -30.73 -13.42
N ALA A 877 7.57 -29.77 -14.35
CA ALA A 877 8.67 -29.37 -15.22
C ALA A 877 9.08 -27.91 -14.99
N MET A 878 10.38 -27.60 -15.17
CA MET A 878 10.88 -26.23 -14.97
C MET A 878 10.50 -25.30 -16.12
N THR A 879 9.87 -24.18 -15.76
CA THR A 879 9.79 -23.00 -16.64
C THR A 879 11.17 -22.31 -16.67
N PRO A 880 11.42 -21.41 -17.65
CA PRO A 880 12.67 -20.65 -17.72
C PRO A 880 13.00 -19.91 -16.42
N PHE A 881 11.98 -19.37 -15.73
CA PHE A 881 12.13 -18.66 -14.47
C PHE A 881 12.70 -19.55 -13.35
N VAL A 882 12.11 -20.72 -13.09
CA VAL A 882 12.61 -21.61 -12.03
C VAL A 882 13.90 -22.32 -12.44
N ARG A 883 14.13 -22.55 -13.74
CA ARG A 883 15.44 -22.98 -14.25
C ARG A 883 16.53 -21.96 -13.88
N ARG A 884 16.27 -20.66 -14.05
CA ARG A 884 17.19 -19.58 -13.64
C ARG A 884 17.33 -19.48 -12.12
N CYS A 885 16.25 -19.63 -11.35
CA CYS A 885 16.31 -19.71 -9.88
C CYS A 885 17.24 -20.84 -9.41
N CYS A 886 17.16 -22.03 -10.00
CA CYS A 886 18.04 -23.15 -9.68
C CYS A 886 19.50 -22.90 -10.07
N GLN A 887 19.76 -22.20 -11.18
CA GLN A 887 21.11 -21.78 -11.57
C GLN A 887 21.73 -20.80 -10.56
N LEU A 888 21.02 -19.71 -10.24
CA LEU A 888 21.49 -18.72 -9.25
C LEU A 888 21.66 -19.37 -7.86
N TRP A 889 20.75 -20.24 -7.43
CA TRP A 889 20.90 -20.98 -6.17
C TRP A 889 22.21 -21.80 -6.15
N LEU A 890 22.50 -22.52 -7.23
CA LEU A 890 23.74 -23.30 -7.35
C LEU A 890 25.00 -22.44 -7.36
N GLN A 891 24.93 -21.22 -7.90
CA GLN A 891 26.04 -20.27 -7.92
C GLN A 891 26.33 -19.69 -6.53
N HIS A 892 25.31 -19.24 -5.79
CA HIS A 892 25.51 -18.54 -4.51
C HIS A 892 25.50 -19.45 -3.26
N PHE A 893 24.76 -20.56 -3.28
CA PHE A 893 24.57 -21.45 -2.13
C PHE A 893 25.01 -22.90 -2.38
N GLY A 894 25.24 -23.26 -3.65
CA GLY A 894 25.67 -24.59 -4.05
C GLY A 894 24.65 -25.70 -3.72
N ARG A 895 25.14 -26.94 -3.74
CA ARG A 895 24.33 -28.15 -3.46
C ARG A 895 24.21 -28.43 -1.95
N ARG A 896 23.81 -27.44 -1.15
CA ARG A 896 23.63 -27.55 0.32
C ARG A 896 22.29 -27.02 0.86
N PHE A 897 21.18 -27.35 0.21
CA PHE A 897 19.81 -27.16 0.72
C PHE A 897 19.38 -28.32 1.63
N ARG A 898 19.15 -28.05 2.93
CA ARG A 898 18.72 -29.05 3.91
C ARG A 898 17.19 -29.17 3.99
N CYS A 899 16.55 -30.11 3.26
CA CYS A 899 15.23 -30.68 3.61
C CYS A 899 14.81 -31.91 2.78
N TYR A 900 14.09 -32.85 3.41
CA TYR A 900 13.50 -34.09 2.83
C TYR A 900 12.43 -34.67 3.81
N LYS A 901 11.34 -35.36 3.42
CA LYS A 901 10.51 -35.38 2.18
C LYS A 901 9.24 -36.26 2.43
N THR A 902 8.09 -35.96 1.79
CA THR A 902 6.91 -36.84 1.51
C THR A 902 6.13 -37.55 2.66
N ARG A 903 4.78 -37.64 2.70
CA ARG A 903 3.64 -36.97 1.99
C ARG A 903 2.25 -37.47 2.55
N THR A 904 1.11 -36.78 2.29
CA THR A 904 -0.24 -37.44 2.24
C THR A 904 -1.57 -36.64 2.48
N ASP A 905 -1.57 -35.31 2.71
CA ASP A 905 -2.72 -34.33 2.56
C ASP A 905 -4.12 -34.72 3.20
N LYS A 906 -5.32 -34.10 3.08
CA LYS A 906 -6.02 -33.13 2.19
C LYS A 906 -7.21 -32.38 2.91
N GLY A 907 -7.42 -31.07 2.65
CA GLY A 907 -8.78 -30.48 2.44
C GLY A 907 -9.37 -29.37 3.35
N ALA A 908 -9.65 -28.18 2.77
CA ALA A 908 -10.68 -27.19 3.21
C ALA A 908 -10.94 -26.12 2.10
N THR A 909 -12.13 -25.51 2.01
CA THR A 909 -12.55 -24.63 0.87
C THR A 909 -13.07 -23.23 1.28
N ARG A 910 -13.15 -22.30 0.30
CA ARG A 910 -13.78 -20.97 0.41
C ARG A 910 -14.92 -20.81 -0.61
N ALA A 911 -16.00 -20.13 -0.21
CA ALA A 911 -17.24 -20.03 -0.98
C ALA A 911 -17.18 -19.04 -2.17
N LYS A 912 -18.07 -19.25 -3.15
CA LYS A 912 -18.32 -18.37 -4.31
C LYS A 912 -18.90 -17.02 -3.86
N LYS A 913 -18.73 -15.96 -4.68
CA LYS A 913 -19.32 -14.64 -4.43
C LYS A 913 -20.83 -14.66 -4.77
N PRO A 914 -21.73 -14.20 -3.88
CA PRO A 914 -23.15 -14.10 -4.18
C PRO A 914 -23.48 -12.80 -4.94
N VAL A 915 -24.62 -12.82 -5.63
CA VAL A 915 -25.31 -11.64 -6.18
C VAL A 915 -25.91 -10.80 -5.02
N GLY A 916 -26.29 -9.55 -5.28
CA GLY A 916 -27.03 -8.71 -4.32
C GLY A 916 -26.19 -7.96 -3.28
N THR A 917 -24.91 -7.73 -3.54
CA THR A 917 -24.01 -7.00 -2.64
C THR A 917 -24.12 -5.48 -2.81
N PHE A 918 -23.49 -4.69 -1.92
CA PHE A 918 -23.35 -3.22 -2.07
C PHE A 918 -22.71 -2.79 -3.41
N ALA A 919 -21.99 -3.68 -4.10
CA ALA A 919 -21.50 -3.42 -5.47
C ALA A 919 -22.60 -3.50 -6.55
N SER A 920 -23.81 -3.97 -6.25
CA SER A 920 -25.00 -3.71 -7.10
C SER A 920 -25.49 -2.29 -6.92
N VAL A 921 -25.65 -1.78 -5.68
CA VAL A 921 -26.07 -0.38 -5.42
C VAL A 921 -25.15 0.61 -6.15
N LEU A 922 -23.83 0.43 -6.06
CA LEU A 922 -22.87 1.29 -6.79
C LEU A 922 -22.88 1.09 -8.33
N ARG A 923 -23.46 0.01 -8.86
CA ARG A 923 -23.66 -0.19 -10.32
C ARG A 923 -25.01 0.40 -10.78
N ALA A 924 -26.03 0.35 -9.94
CA ALA A 924 -27.31 1.03 -10.16
C ALA A 924 -27.13 2.55 -10.20
N GLN A 925 -26.48 3.11 -9.17
CA GLN A 925 -26.10 4.52 -9.11
C GLN A 925 -25.31 4.97 -10.34
N ARG A 926 -24.36 4.14 -10.79
CA ARG A 926 -23.55 4.45 -11.97
C ARG A 926 -24.40 4.49 -13.24
N ARG A 927 -25.30 3.52 -13.44
CA ARG A 927 -26.23 3.49 -14.59
C ARG A 927 -27.18 4.68 -14.57
N ALA A 928 -27.75 5.03 -13.42
CA ALA A 928 -28.62 6.21 -13.27
C ALA A 928 -27.88 7.50 -13.62
N SER A 929 -26.69 7.68 -13.04
CA SER A 929 -25.84 8.84 -13.29
C SER A 929 -25.28 8.89 -14.71
N ASP A 930 -25.13 7.75 -15.39
CA ASP A 930 -24.80 7.69 -16.81
C ASP A 930 -25.99 8.09 -17.70
N ARG A 931 -27.18 7.56 -17.44
CA ARG A 931 -28.43 7.92 -18.13
C ARG A 931 -28.77 9.41 -17.99
N LEU A 932 -28.79 9.94 -16.77
CA LEU A 932 -28.99 11.38 -16.50
C LEU A 932 -27.91 12.31 -17.11
N SER A 933 -26.72 11.76 -17.45
CA SER A 933 -25.69 12.51 -18.19
C SER A 933 -25.88 12.45 -19.71
N GLN A 934 -26.61 11.45 -20.22
CA GLN A 934 -26.90 11.21 -21.64
C GLN A 934 -28.19 11.93 -22.08
N GLU A 935 -29.22 11.97 -21.23
CA GLU A 935 -30.52 12.66 -21.45
C GLU A 935 -30.43 14.20 -21.50
N ALA A 936 -29.23 14.74 -21.77
CA ALA A 936 -28.94 16.16 -21.87
C ALA A 936 -29.53 16.86 -23.10
N ALA A 937 -30.19 16.11 -24.00
CA ALA A 937 -30.97 16.65 -25.11
C ALA A 937 -32.38 17.14 -24.67
N VAL A 938 -32.87 16.70 -23.51
CA VAL A 938 -34.14 17.17 -22.95
C VAL A 938 -33.93 18.50 -22.21
N ASP A 939 -34.84 19.45 -22.46
CA ASP A 939 -34.86 20.76 -21.80
C ASP A 939 -35.13 20.60 -20.29
N PRO A 940 -34.19 20.99 -19.40
CA PRO A 940 -34.39 20.93 -17.95
C PRO A 940 -35.49 21.88 -17.42
N GLY A 941 -36.05 22.76 -18.26
CA GLY A 941 -37.24 23.56 -17.94
C GLY A 941 -38.52 22.72 -17.75
N ALA A 942 -38.66 21.61 -18.46
CA ALA A 942 -39.87 20.78 -18.46
C ALA A 942 -39.92 19.72 -17.34
N ALA A 943 -38.76 19.35 -16.77
CA ALA A 943 -38.66 18.23 -15.84
C ALA A 943 -39.04 18.60 -14.39
N SER A 944 -39.83 17.72 -13.77
CA SER A 944 -40.02 17.70 -12.31
C SER A 944 -38.74 17.25 -11.60
N ALA A 945 -38.46 17.86 -10.45
CA ALA A 945 -37.48 17.40 -9.50
C ALA A 945 -38.17 16.82 -8.26
N ILE A 946 -37.58 15.78 -7.67
CA ILE A 946 -38.10 15.00 -6.52
C ILE A 946 -38.67 15.86 -5.37
N PRO A 947 -38.17 17.09 -5.07
CA PRO A 947 -38.83 18.02 -4.13
C PRO A 947 -40.17 18.65 -4.60
N GLY A 948 -40.81 18.15 -5.66
CA GLY A 948 -42.07 18.64 -6.22
C GLY A 948 -41.96 20.04 -6.83
N GLN A 949 -40.84 20.34 -7.52
CA GLN A 949 -40.50 21.64 -8.09
C GLN A 949 -39.76 21.44 -9.42
N SER A 950 -39.94 22.31 -10.43
CA SER A 950 -39.16 22.17 -11.67
C SER A 950 -37.66 22.41 -11.43
N VAL A 951 -36.81 21.67 -12.16
CA VAL A 951 -35.35 21.76 -12.02
C VAL A 951 -34.87 23.21 -12.27
N ALA A 952 -35.42 23.87 -13.29
CA ALA A 952 -35.14 25.27 -13.60
C ALA A 952 -35.55 26.26 -12.49
N ALA A 953 -36.55 25.96 -11.66
CA ALA A 953 -36.91 26.80 -10.51
C ALA A 953 -35.95 26.62 -9.32
N LEU A 954 -35.29 25.47 -9.20
CA LEU A 954 -34.25 25.21 -8.18
C LEU A 954 -32.88 25.77 -8.62
N VAL A 955 -32.55 25.68 -9.90
CA VAL A 955 -31.24 26.05 -10.46
C VAL A 955 -31.24 27.52 -10.93
N ARG A 956 -30.82 28.42 -10.03
CA ARG A 956 -30.59 29.84 -10.37
C ARG A 956 -29.42 30.02 -11.36
N ARG A 957 -29.47 31.09 -12.16
CA ARG A 957 -28.35 31.55 -13.02
C ARG A 957 -27.03 31.56 -12.22
N ARG A 958 -25.96 31.06 -12.84
CA ARG A 958 -24.62 30.89 -12.24
C ARG A 958 -24.09 32.23 -11.71
N TRP A 959 -23.83 32.29 -10.41
CA TRP A 959 -23.18 33.45 -9.77
C TRP A 959 -21.72 33.57 -10.23
N LYS A 960 -21.11 34.75 -10.10
CA LYS A 960 -19.64 34.82 -10.07
C LYS A 960 -19.20 34.11 -8.78
N LEU A 961 -18.17 33.28 -8.83
CA LEU A 961 -17.80 32.37 -7.73
C LEU A 961 -17.74 33.04 -6.33
N ARG A 962 -17.15 34.23 -6.26
CA ARG A 962 -17.03 35.03 -5.01
C ARG A 962 -18.27 35.86 -4.65
N SER A 963 -19.27 35.96 -5.53
CA SER A 963 -20.55 36.64 -5.28
C SER A 963 -21.67 35.66 -4.93
N SER A 964 -21.35 34.40 -4.64
CA SER A 964 -22.32 33.45 -4.09
C SER A 964 -22.65 33.82 -2.64
N PRO A 965 -23.93 33.79 -2.21
CA PRO A 965 -24.29 33.95 -0.80
C PRO A 965 -23.79 32.79 0.08
N CYS A 966 -23.31 31.69 -0.52
CA CYS A 966 -22.73 30.54 0.19
C CYS A 966 -21.19 30.61 0.26
N TRP A 967 -20.59 31.74 -0.09
CA TRP A 967 -19.14 31.95 -0.08
C TRP A 967 -18.63 32.26 1.34
N ASN A 968 -17.56 31.59 1.77
CA ASN A 968 -17.01 31.73 3.13
C ASN A 968 -15.47 31.83 3.13
N PRO A 969 -14.83 32.19 4.26
CA PRO A 969 -13.37 32.34 4.33
C PRO A 969 -12.57 31.05 4.07
N ALA A 970 -13.16 29.86 4.23
CA ALA A 970 -12.51 28.59 3.93
C ALA A 970 -12.43 28.35 2.42
N LEU A 971 -13.53 28.56 1.70
CA LEU A 971 -13.59 28.56 0.24
C LEU A 971 -12.71 29.68 -0.34
N GLU A 972 -12.71 30.88 0.24
CA GLU A 972 -11.86 31.98 -0.20
C GLU A 972 -10.37 31.67 -0.08
N LYS A 973 -9.95 31.03 1.03
CA LYS A 973 -8.57 30.55 1.23
C LYS A 973 -8.20 29.42 0.26
N PHE A 974 -9.13 28.51 -0.05
CA PHE A 974 -8.91 27.46 -1.05
C PHE A 974 -8.77 28.05 -2.45
N GLN A 975 -9.60 29.04 -2.80
CA GLN A 975 -9.61 29.71 -4.09
C GLN A 975 -8.38 30.60 -4.30
N LYS A 976 -7.93 31.36 -3.28
CA LYS A 976 -6.63 32.06 -3.32
C LYS A 976 -5.46 31.10 -3.59
N LEU A 977 -5.52 29.87 -3.05
CA LEU A 977 -4.54 28.81 -3.35
C LEU A 977 -4.70 28.23 -4.78
N THR A 978 -5.91 28.23 -5.35
CA THR A 978 -6.15 27.86 -6.76
C THR A 978 -5.59 28.93 -7.70
N GLU A 979 -5.91 30.20 -7.47
CA GLU A 979 -5.42 31.34 -8.26
C GLU A 979 -3.89 31.45 -8.20
N SER A 980 -3.29 31.31 -7.01
CA SER A 980 -1.83 31.26 -6.84
C SER A 980 -1.19 30.11 -7.62
N LYS A 981 -1.83 28.92 -7.66
CA LYS A 981 -1.36 27.81 -8.51
C LYS A 981 -1.52 28.11 -10.00
N ALA A 982 -2.61 28.73 -10.42
CA ALA A 982 -2.82 29.12 -11.81
C ALA A 982 -1.74 30.11 -12.26
N GLN A 983 -1.42 31.10 -11.42
CA GLN A 983 -0.30 32.03 -11.64
C GLN A 983 1.06 31.31 -11.67
N GLU A 984 1.34 30.35 -10.77
CA GLU A 984 2.55 29.52 -10.84
C GLU A 984 2.65 28.76 -12.17
N ARG A 985 1.55 28.16 -12.65
CA ARG A 985 1.49 27.41 -13.91
C ARG A 985 1.58 28.30 -15.14
N ASP A 986 0.96 29.47 -15.12
CA ASP A 986 1.02 30.43 -16.21
C ASP A 986 2.42 31.05 -16.34
N ALA A 987 3.12 31.28 -15.22
CA ALA A 987 4.53 31.67 -15.22
C ALA A 987 5.45 30.52 -15.69
N GLU A 988 5.14 29.26 -15.37
CA GLU A 988 5.86 28.07 -15.84
C GLU A 988 5.66 27.87 -17.37
N ARG A 989 4.42 28.04 -17.86
CA ARG A 989 4.07 28.05 -19.29
C ARG A 989 4.76 29.17 -20.05
N ASN A 990 4.75 30.40 -19.52
CA ASN A 990 5.34 31.55 -20.20
C ASN A 990 6.87 31.40 -20.27
N ARG A 991 7.52 30.84 -19.23
CA ARG A 991 8.95 30.44 -19.31
C ARG A 991 9.20 29.41 -20.41
N ALA A 992 8.38 28.36 -20.50
CA ALA A 992 8.52 27.33 -21.52
C ALA A 992 8.36 27.89 -22.95
N ARG A 993 7.40 28.80 -23.16
CA ARG A 993 7.20 29.52 -24.44
C ARG A 993 8.38 30.44 -24.80
N LEU A 994 9.05 31.01 -23.81
CA LEU A 994 10.21 31.88 -23.97
C LEU A 994 11.54 31.11 -23.89
N HIS A 995 11.51 29.77 -23.95
CA HIS A 995 12.67 28.87 -23.82
C HIS A 995 13.56 29.15 -22.57
N MET A 996 12.99 29.77 -21.53
CA MET A 996 13.73 30.11 -20.33
C MET A 996 14.03 28.86 -19.49
N PRO A 997 15.26 28.71 -18.95
CA PRO A 997 15.60 27.57 -18.11
C PRO A 997 14.75 27.52 -16.83
N ALA A 998 14.51 26.31 -16.33
CA ALA A 998 13.79 26.10 -15.08
C ALA A 998 14.46 26.87 -13.92
N PRO A 999 13.68 27.57 -13.05
CA PRO A 999 14.25 28.39 -12.00
C PRO A 999 15.06 27.54 -11.01
N LYS A 1000 16.31 27.94 -10.75
CA LYS A 1000 17.24 27.19 -9.87
C LYS A 1000 16.57 26.86 -8.54
N VAL A 1001 16.55 25.58 -8.17
CA VAL A 1001 15.93 25.12 -6.93
C VAL A 1001 16.63 25.73 -5.72
N LYS A 1002 15.91 26.57 -4.97
CA LYS A 1002 16.35 27.05 -3.66
C LYS A 1002 16.34 25.88 -2.67
N LEU A 1003 17.45 25.17 -2.53
CA LEU A 1003 17.70 24.26 -1.41
C LEU A 1003 17.54 25.04 -0.09
N ARG A 1004 17.06 24.37 0.98
CA ARG A 1004 17.20 24.96 2.31
C ARG A 1004 18.70 24.97 2.65
N PRO A 1005 19.28 26.08 3.10
CA PRO A 1005 20.52 25.99 3.85
C PRO A 1005 20.26 25.13 5.10
N GLY A 1006 21.22 24.25 5.44
CA GLY A 1006 21.20 23.51 6.70
C GLY A 1006 21.01 24.47 7.87
N LYS A 1007 20.22 24.07 8.86
CA LYS A 1007 19.72 24.98 9.91
C LYS A 1007 20.30 24.72 11.29
N VAL A 1008 21.03 23.63 11.48
CA VAL A 1008 21.67 23.29 12.75
C VAL A 1008 23.07 23.89 12.79
N TYR A 1009 23.19 24.94 13.62
CA TYR A 1009 24.42 25.65 14.01
C TYR A 1009 25.32 26.21 12.88
N PRO A 1010 25.44 27.55 12.71
CA PRO A 1010 26.67 28.08 12.14
C PRO A 1010 27.86 27.63 13.00
N LYS A 1011 29.06 27.46 12.41
CA LYS A 1011 30.30 27.14 13.12
C LYS A 1011 30.85 28.26 14.02
N GLY A 1012 29.98 29.13 14.54
CA GLY A 1012 30.30 29.93 15.71
C GLY A 1012 30.30 29.04 16.96
N PRO A 1013 30.86 29.51 18.09
CA PRO A 1013 30.67 28.81 19.37
C PRO A 1013 29.17 28.68 19.66
N ALA A 1014 28.79 27.58 20.32
CA ALA A 1014 27.42 27.40 20.80
C ALA A 1014 26.97 28.65 21.58
N PRO A 1015 25.73 29.15 21.38
CA PRO A 1015 25.29 30.42 21.93
C PRO A 1015 25.52 30.41 23.43
N ALA A 1016 26.41 31.29 23.90
CA ALA A 1016 26.94 31.22 25.25
C ALA A 1016 25.78 31.31 26.25
N LEU A 1017 25.50 30.18 26.92
CA LEU A 1017 24.62 30.17 28.08
C LEU A 1017 25.14 31.24 29.03
N ARG A 1018 24.28 32.19 29.40
CA ARG A 1018 24.64 33.24 30.35
C ARG A 1018 25.19 32.58 31.61
N ARG A 1019 26.18 33.21 32.26
CA ARG A 1019 26.94 32.61 33.38
C ARG A 1019 26.08 32.19 34.58
N ASP A 1020 24.81 32.59 34.64
CA ASP A 1020 23.81 32.19 35.63
C ASP A 1020 23.03 30.90 35.28
N THR A 1021 23.12 30.38 34.05
CA THR A 1021 22.43 29.14 33.64
C THR A 1021 23.28 27.88 33.92
N LEU A 1022 23.63 27.68 35.20
CA LEU A 1022 24.17 26.41 35.67
C LEU A 1022 23.10 25.30 35.60
N VAL A 1023 23.48 24.14 35.05
CA VAL A 1023 22.70 22.91 35.09
C VAL A 1023 23.49 21.90 35.91
N ALA A 1024 22.87 21.35 36.94
CA ALA A 1024 23.55 20.61 37.99
C ALA A 1024 22.91 19.22 38.19
N ASP A 1025 23.75 18.19 38.13
CA ASP A 1025 23.41 16.77 38.25
C ASP A 1025 23.77 16.26 39.65
N LEU A 1026 22.86 15.51 40.28
CA LEU A 1026 22.96 15.05 41.68
C LEU A 1026 23.22 13.54 41.80
N THR A 1027 23.40 12.84 40.68
CA THR A 1027 23.54 11.38 40.63
C THR A 1027 25.00 10.99 40.38
N CYS A 1028 25.77 10.85 41.46
CA CYS A 1028 27.18 10.45 41.38
C CYS A 1028 27.30 8.94 41.14
N ASP A 1029 27.23 8.52 39.88
CA ASP A 1029 27.62 7.18 39.46
C ASP A 1029 28.29 7.19 38.06
N ALA A 1030 29.35 6.38 37.89
CA ALA A 1030 30.42 6.71 36.94
C ALA A 1030 30.14 6.44 35.44
N SER A 1031 28.94 5.95 35.07
CA SER A 1031 28.67 5.42 33.72
C SER A 1031 28.49 6.46 32.60
N ALA A 1032 28.40 7.76 32.91
CA ALA A 1032 28.07 8.82 31.94
C ALA A 1032 29.27 9.42 31.18
N ALA A 1033 30.37 8.68 30.98
CA ALA A 1033 31.63 9.23 30.44
C ALA A 1033 31.57 9.66 28.95
N LEU A 1034 30.77 8.98 28.12
CA LEU A 1034 30.81 9.11 26.65
C LEU A 1034 29.88 10.19 26.04
N ALA A 1035 29.27 11.07 26.84
CA ALA A 1035 28.12 11.90 26.39
C ALA A 1035 28.31 13.43 26.52
N THR A 1036 29.52 13.92 26.81
CA THR A 1036 29.71 15.27 27.39
C THR A 1036 30.58 16.26 26.58
N SER A 1037 30.78 16.07 25.28
CA SER A 1037 31.66 16.94 24.46
C SER A 1037 31.04 18.23 23.92
N GLU A 1038 29.70 18.36 23.84
CA GLU A 1038 29.03 19.43 23.07
C GLU A 1038 28.16 20.40 23.89
N CYS A 1039 28.36 20.49 25.20
CA CYS A 1039 27.69 21.49 26.04
C CYS A 1039 28.66 22.06 27.08
N ALA A 1040 28.49 23.34 27.43
CA ALA A 1040 29.19 23.99 28.54
C ALA A 1040 28.65 23.50 29.90
N TYR A 1041 28.77 22.20 30.14
CA TYR A 1041 28.25 21.49 31.31
C TYR A 1041 29.35 21.39 32.36
N LYS A 1042 29.27 22.22 33.41
CA LYS A 1042 30.31 22.25 34.45
C LYS A 1042 30.16 21.03 35.37
N ARG A 1043 30.76 19.91 34.95
CA ARG A 1043 30.76 18.63 35.66
C ARG A 1043 31.54 18.75 36.97
N CYS A 1044 30.88 19.21 38.02
CA CYS A 1044 31.46 19.29 39.36
C CYS A 1044 31.66 17.86 39.91
N GLN A 1045 32.90 17.36 39.83
CA GLN A 1045 33.27 16.03 40.35
C GLN A 1045 33.33 15.99 41.89
N ALA A 1046 33.50 17.15 42.53
CA ALA A 1046 33.13 17.36 43.93
C ALA A 1046 31.70 17.95 43.98
N GLY A 1047 30.93 17.59 45.01
CA GLY A 1047 29.49 17.90 45.09
C GLY A 1047 29.13 19.38 44.92
N ILE A 1048 27.94 19.63 44.36
CA ILE A 1048 27.40 20.97 44.12
C ILE A 1048 27.41 21.79 45.42
N CYS A 1049 28.11 22.92 45.45
CA CYS A 1049 28.10 23.78 46.62
C CYS A 1049 26.77 24.52 46.73
N TRP A 1050 26.38 24.87 47.96
CA TRP A 1050 25.09 25.51 48.24
C TRP A 1050 24.89 26.82 47.46
N ASP A 1051 25.97 27.59 47.25
CA ASP A 1051 25.90 28.88 46.57
C ASP A 1051 25.77 28.74 45.05
N ASP A 1052 26.36 27.69 44.45
CA ASP A 1052 26.09 27.33 43.05
C ASP A 1052 24.63 26.89 42.89
N PHE A 1053 24.11 26.06 43.80
CA PHE A 1053 22.69 25.71 43.82
C PHE A 1053 21.77 26.93 43.96
N ILE A 1054 22.10 27.93 44.81
CA ILE A 1054 21.34 29.19 44.88
C ILE A 1054 21.36 29.92 43.54
N ARG A 1055 22.48 29.91 42.82
CA ARG A 1055 22.66 30.56 41.51
C ARG A 1055 21.92 29.85 40.37
N CYS A 1056 21.86 28.51 40.34
CA CYS A 1056 21.13 27.73 39.32
C CYS A 1056 19.65 28.15 39.19
N ARG A 1057 19.12 28.33 37.97
CA ARG A 1057 17.66 28.54 37.76
C ARG A 1057 16.86 27.23 37.69
N ILE A 1058 17.40 26.23 37.00
CA ILE A 1058 16.76 24.94 36.72
C ILE A 1058 17.68 23.82 37.22
N MET A 1059 17.13 22.78 37.83
CA MET A 1059 17.91 21.60 38.24
C MET A 1059 17.47 20.36 37.45
N VAL A 1060 18.44 19.60 36.94
CA VAL A 1060 18.20 18.44 36.06
C VAL A 1060 18.89 17.24 36.67
N VAL A 1061 18.10 16.27 37.12
CA VAL A 1061 18.55 15.07 37.87
C VAL A 1061 18.16 13.82 37.10
N ASP A 1062 18.88 12.71 37.19
CA ASP A 1062 18.46 11.50 36.44
C ASP A 1062 17.08 11.01 36.92
N ASP A 1063 16.90 10.88 38.23
CA ASP A 1063 15.63 10.45 38.84
C ASP A 1063 14.90 11.58 39.60
N ALA A 1064 14.28 12.47 38.84
CA ALA A 1064 13.33 13.45 39.36
C ALA A 1064 12.06 12.81 39.93
N VAL A 1065 11.77 11.54 39.57
CA VAL A 1065 10.57 10.84 40.01
C VAL A 1065 10.77 10.35 41.45
N SER A 1066 11.92 9.77 41.81
CA SER A 1066 12.25 9.45 43.21
C SER A 1066 12.23 10.68 44.12
N LEU A 1067 12.77 11.83 43.68
CA LEU A 1067 12.72 13.09 44.44
C LEU A 1067 11.29 13.64 44.63
N GLU A 1068 10.34 13.28 43.77
CA GLU A 1068 8.91 13.58 43.98
C GLU A 1068 8.14 12.44 44.68
N GLN A 1069 8.60 11.18 44.61
CA GLN A 1069 8.01 10.01 45.27
C GLN A 1069 8.49 9.79 46.72
N MET A 1070 9.47 10.57 47.20
CA MET A 1070 9.72 10.76 48.64
C MET A 1070 8.48 11.28 49.40
N GLN A 1071 7.42 11.71 48.69
CA GLN A 1071 6.12 12.04 49.27
C GLN A 1071 5.33 10.83 49.82
N THR A 1072 5.68 9.58 49.48
CA THR A 1072 4.77 8.41 49.68
C THR A 1072 5.37 7.16 50.32
N SER A 1073 6.58 7.19 50.92
CA SER A 1073 7.19 5.99 51.52
C SER A 1073 7.73 6.21 52.94
N SER A 1074 7.67 5.15 53.76
CA SER A 1074 8.12 5.10 55.16
C SER A 1074 9.64 4.90 55.28
N LEU A 1075 10.42 5.69 54.55
CA LEU A 1075 11.89 5.63 54.60
C LEU A 1075 12.43 6.20 55.93
N VAL A 1076 13.34 5.44 56.53
CA VAL A 1076 13.99 5.70 57.84
C VAL A 1076 14.67 7.08 57.87
N ASP A 1077 14.54 7.79 59.00
CA ASP A 1077 14.99 9.19 59.15
C ASP A 1077 16.46 9.44 58.80
N SER A 1078 17.33 8.45 58.93
CA SER A 1078 18.77 8.55 58.61
C SER A 1078 19.05 8.91 57.14
N GLN A 1079 18.20 8.52 56.19
CA GLN A 1079 18.38 8.86 54.76
C GLN A 1079 17.81 10.23 54.37
N TRP A 1080 17.06 10.91 55.24
CA TRP A 1080 16.42 12.18 54.88
C TRP A 1080 17.41 13.36 54.82
N SER A 1081 18.45 13.35 55.66
CA SER A 1081 19.34 14.51 55.88
C SER A 1081 20.03 15.05 54.61
N GLU A 1082 20.60 14.17 53.78
CA GLU A 1082 21.40 14.57 52.60
C GLU A 1082 20.57 15.05 51.41
N LYS A 1083 19.30 14.62 51.27
CA LYS A 1083 18.48 14.94 50.08
C LYS A 1083 17.35 15.92 50.39
N LEU A 1084 16.89 16.00 51.64
CA LEU A 1084 15.85 16.94 52.05
C LEU A 1084 16.30 18.39 51.94
N HIS A 1085 17.56 18.74 52.24
CA HIS A 1085 18.00 20.14 52.20
C HIS A 1085 18.02 20.72 50.77
N TRP A 1086 18.33 19.89 49.77
CA TRP A 1086 18.12 20.24 48.37
C TRP A 1086 16.63 20.41 48.05
N TYR A 1087 15.76 19.49 48.48
CA TYR A 1087 14.32 19.60 48.23
C TYR A 1087 13.68 20.83 48.89
N LEU A 1088 14.04 21.12 50.14
CA LEU A 1088 13.70 22.36 50.85
C LEU A 1088 14.10 23.59 50.01
N GLY A 1089 15.34 23.64 49.52
CA GLY A 1089 15.83 24.72 48.67
C GLY A 1089 15.08 24.85 47.34
N ILE A 1090 14.70 23.73 46.70
CA ILE A 1090 13.95 23.73 45.43
C ILE A 1090 12.57 24.36 45.62
N VAL A 1091 11.85 23.96 46.68
CA VAL A 1091 10.51 24.48 46.96
C VAL A 1091 10.59 25.94 47.43
N ALA A 1092 11.46 26.28 48.39
CA ALA A 1092 11.55 27.63 48.94
C ALA A 1092 12.02 28.70 47.94
N LEU A 1093 12.86 28.32 46.96
CA LEU A 1093 13.36 29.21 45.90
C LEU A 1093 12.55 29.10 44.60
N GLY A 1094 11.40 28.40 44.59
CA GLY A 1094 10.52 28.29 43.43
C GLY A 1094 11.20 27.74 42.17
N LYS A 1095 12.11 26.76 42.34
CA LYS A 1095 12.88 26.17 41.24
C LYS A 1095 12.16 24.96 40.66
N ASP A 1096 12.44 24.64 39.40
CA ASP A 1096 11.86 23.47 38.75
C ASP A 1096 12.83 22.30 38.59
N LEU A 1097 12.26 21.11 38.66
CA LEU A 1097 12.96 19.82 38.66
C LEU A 1097 12.59 19.06 37.39
N ILE A 1098 13.58 18.65 36.61
CA ILE A 1098 13.38 17.97 35.32
C ILE A 1098 14.20 16.70 35.31
N SER A 1099 13.64 15.56 34.90
CA SER A 1099 14.47 14.37 34.70
C SER A 1099 15.35 14.50 33.46
N VAL A 1100 16.58 14.01 33.51
CA VAL A 1100 17.52 13.99 32.37
C VAL A 1100 16.87 13.37 31.13
N ALA A 1101 16.09 12.29 31.30
CA ALA A 1101 15.35 11.64 30.22
C ALA A 1101 14.26 12.53 29.59
N HIS A 1102 13.71 13.51 30.32
CA HIS A 1102 12.76 14.49 29.81
C HIS A 1102 13.46 15.70 29.18
N TRP A 1103 14.56 16.17 29.79
CA TRP A 1103 15.42 17.25 29.26
C TRP A 1103 16.00 16.89 27.89
N ARG A 1104 16.42 15.64 27.69
CA ARG A 1104 16.92 15.12 26.40
C ARG A 1104 15.85 15.05 25.29
N LYS A 1105 14.54 15.11 25.61
CA LYS A 1105 13.43 14.95 24.65
C LYS A 1105 12.73 16.24 24.23
N ALA A 1106 13.02 17.38 24.87
CA ALA A 1106 12.28 18.63 24.68
C ALA A 1106 13.06 19.65 23.83
N ASP A 1107 12.33 20.57 23.19
CA ASP A 1107 12.91 21.82 22.70
C ASP A 1107 13.38 22.65 23.90
N ARG A 1108 14.70 22.64 24.11
CA ARG A 1108 15.38 23.27 25.26
C ARG A 1108 15.07 24.77 25.32
N MET A 1109 15.00 25.45 24.17
CA MET A 1109 14.77 26.90 24.07
C MET A 1109 13.29 27.28 24.12
N LYS A 1110 12.36 26.35 23.93
CA LYS A 1110 10.95 26.55 24.29
C LYS A 1110 10.78 26.41 25.81
N ARG A 1111 11.24 25.29 26.39
CA ARG A 1111 11.11 25.05 27.84
C ARG A 1111 11.82 26.08 28.71
N LEU A 1112 13.03 26.54 28.36
CA LEU A 1112 13.69 27.62 29.11
C LEU A 1112 12.82 28.88 29.23
N ARG A 1113 12.07 29.25 28.18
CA ARG A 1113 11.16 30.40 28.21
C ARG A 1113 9.84 30.11 28.94
N GLU A 1114 9.37 28.87 28.90
CA GLU A 1114 8.24 28.42 29.73
C GLU A 1114 8.59 28.43 31.23
N TYR A 1115 9.85 28.16 31.59
CA TYR A 1115 10.33 28.19 32.99
C TYR A 1115 10.79 29.59 33.47
N ASP A 1116 11.38 30.45 32.64
CA ASP A 1116 11.68 31.83 33.03
C ASP A 1116 10.39 32.62 33.37
N ALA A 1117 9.26 32.25 32.76
CA ALA A 1117 7.93 32.79 33.09
C ALA A 1117 7.28 32.17 34.36
N ALA A 1118 7.88 31.13 34.94
CA ALA A 1118 7.29 30.29 35.97
C ALA A 1118 7.70 30.63 37.41
N HIS A 1119 8.72 31.48 37.61
CA HIS A 1119 9.31 31.78 38.93
C HIS A 1119 8.46 32.72 39.81
N GLN A 1120 7.21 32.35 40.12
CA GLN A 1120 6.49 32.92 41.25
C GLN A 1120 6.92 32.21 42.54
N LEU A 1121 7.46 32.98 43.50
CA LEU A 1121 7.75 32.50 44.85
C LEU A 1121 6.43 32.31 45.64
N VAL A 1122 6.36 31.29 46.49
CA VAL A 1122 5.23 31.08 47.40
C VAL A 1122 5.66 31.51 48.80
N PRO A 1123 5.02 32.53 49.41
CA PRO A 1123 5.33 32.95 50.77
C PRO A 1123 4.88 31.89 51.78
N ALA A 1124 5.62 31.79 52.89
CA ALA A 1124 5.26 30.93 54.02
C ALA A 1124 5.85 31.49 55.32
N LYS A 1125 4.99 31.74 56.31
CA LYS A 1125 5.42 31.99 57.69
C LYS A 1125 5.49 30.66 58.44
N ILE A 1126 6.64 30.36 59.02
CA ILE A 1126 6.95 29.05 59.60
C ILE A 1126 7.37 29.22 61.06
N HIS A 1127 6.73 28.50 61.98
CA HIS A 1127 7.18 28.39 63.37
C HIS A 1127 7.75 26.99 63.62
N LEU A 1128 8.88 26.90 64.32
CA LEU A 1128 9.53 25.65 64.69
C LEU A 1128 9.32 25.43 66.19
N SER A 1129 8.46 24.49 66.58
CA SER A 1129 8.33 24.14 68.00
C SER A 1129 9.63 23.57 68.55
N GLU A 1130 9.87 23.74 69.85
CA GLU A 1130 11.07 23.27 70.55
C GLU A 1130 11.32 21.77 70.27
N ASN A 1131 10.27 20.95 70.41
CA ASN A 1131 10.29 19.52 70.09
C ASN A 1131 10.73 19.20 68.64
N PHE A 1132 10.42 20.05 67.64
CA PHE A 1132 10.94 19.90 66.28
C PHE A 1132 12.40 20.37 66.17
N GLN A 1133 12.78 21.43 66.89
CA GLN A 1133 14.16 21.93 66.92
C GLN A 1133 15.12 20.90 67.54
N ASP A 1134 14.72 20.25 68.63
CA ASP A 1134 15.53 19.26 69.34
C ASP A 1134 15.67 17.97 68.53
N ARG A 1135 14.55 17.37 68.10
CA ARG A 1135 14.55 16.10 67.35
C ARG A 1135 15.13 16.23 65.94
N HIS A 1136 15.00 17.40 65.31
CA HIS A 1136 15.35 17.60 63.90
C HIS A 1136 16.25 18.85 63.69
N GLY A 1137 17.17 19.11 64.62
CA GLY A 1137 18.08 20.27 64.59
C GLY A 1137 18.84 20.49 63.29
N ALA A 1138 19.17 19.43 62.55
CA ALA A 1138 19.74 19.55 61.19
C ALA A 1138 18.77 20.20 60.19
N CYS A 1139 17.50 19.81 60.20
CA CYS A 1139 16.45 20.41 59.37
C CYS A 1139 16.15 21.84 59.82
N SER A 1140 16.12 22.10 61.12
CA SER A 1140 15.91 23.44 61.68
C SER A 1140 17.04 24.42 61.34
N ARG A 1141 18.30 23.97 61.32
CA ARG A 1141 19.44 24.76 60.79
C ARG A 1141 19.29 25.05 59.30
N TRP A 1142 18.86 24.08 58.49
CA TRP A 1142 18.62 24.28 57.06
C TRP A 1142 17.44 25.22 56.77
N LEU A 1143 16.33 25.11 57.50
CA LEU A 1143 15.20 26.02 57.40
C LEU A 1143 15.63 27.46 57.72
N ARG A 1144 16.31 27.69 58.86
CA ARG A 1144 16.92 28.99 59.21
C ARG A 1144 17.81 29.54 58.10
N LYS A 1145 18.71 28.72 57.55
CA LYS A 1145 19.61 29.10 56.46
C LYS A 1145 18.87 29.43 55.15
N ILE A 1146 17.72 28.79 54.89
CA ILE A 1146 16.89 29.01 53.70
C ILE A 1146 16.02 30.27 53.85
N THR A 1147 15.37 30.48 54.99
CA THR A 1147 14.59 31.70 55.27
C THR A 1147 15.48 32.94 55.35
N GLY A 1148 16.75 32.78 55.73
CA GLY A 1148 17.77 33.84 55.67
C GLY A 1148 18.26 34.19 54.25
N LEU A 1149 17.77 33.53 53.19
CA LEU A 1149 18.12 33.90 51.81
C LEU A 1149 17.16 34.97 51.28
N ASN A 1150 17.72 36.10 50.85
CA ASN A 1150 17.03 37.23 50.17
C ASN A 1150 16.28 36.87 48.87
N ARG A 1151 16.23 35.59 48.49
CA ARG A 1151 15.55 35.02 47.32
C ARG A 1151 14.39 34.08 47.68
N THR A 1152 14.10 33.86 48.96
CA THR A 1152 12.87 33.18 49.40
C THR A 1152 11.85 34.19 49.89
N GLN A 1153 10.58 33.78 49.97
CA GLN A 1153 9.54 34.50 50.71
C GLN A 1153 9.14 33.72 51.98
N TRP A 1154 10.05 32.88 52.48
CA TRP A 1154 9.81 32.08 53.68
C TRP A 1154 10.40 32.80 54.88
N THR A 1155 9.61 32.98 55.93
CA THR A 1155 10.03 33.69 57.14
C THR A 1155 9.81 32.79 58.35
N LEU A 1156 10.77 32.80 59.29
CA LEU A 1156 10.53 32.20 60.59
C LEU A 1156 9.73 33.15 61.48
N GLN A 1157 8.93 32.58 62.38
CA GLN A 1157 8.13 33.31 63.37
C GLN A 1157 8.40 32.73 64.76
N ASP A 1158 8.66 33.59 65.74
CA ASP A 1158 8.99 33.16 67.10
C ASP A 1158 7.75 32.69 67.88
N ALA A 1159 6.56 33.14 67.51
CA ALA A 1159 5.28 32.71 68.08
C ALA A 1159 4.44 31.90 67.08
N ALA A 1160 3.92 30.75 67.52
CA ALA A 1160 3.14 29.82 66.71
C ALA A 1160 1.88 30.44 66.07
N ASP A 1161 1.23 31.36 66.76
CA ASP A 1161 -0.04 31.98 66.30
C ASP A 1161 0.14 33.00 65.17
N ASN A 1162 1.39 33.41 64.87
CA ASN A 1162 1.74 34.29 63.75
C ASN A 1162 2.19 33.53 62.49
N ALA A 1163 2.27 32.18 62.54
CA ALA A 1163 2.73 31.34 61.44
C ALA A 1163 1.58 30.73 60.63
N ASP A 1164 1.81 30.58 59.32
CA ASP A 1164 0.94 29.80 58.43
C ASP A 1164 1.16 28.29 58.64
N TRP A 1165 2.37 27.91 59.07
CA TRP A 1165 2.82 26.54 59.28
C TRP A 1165 3.54 26.40 60.63
N VAL A 1166 2.98 25.60 61.52
CA VAL A 1166 3.62 25.18 62.78
C VAL A 1166 4.22 23.80 62.57
N LEU A 1167 5.54 23.67 62.70
CA LEU A 1167 6.26 22.41 62.51
C LEU A 1167 6.53 21.75 63.87
N ASN A 1168 6.01 20.54 64.02
CA ASN A 1168 6.10 19.74 65.25
C ASN A 1168 6.88 18.42 65.05
N ASP A 1169 6.95 17.97 63.80
CA ASP A 1169 7.53 16.70 63.38
C ASP A 1169 7.89 16.73 61.87
N MET A 1170 8.44 15.63 61.36
CA MET A 1170 8.72 15.50 59.93
C MET A 1170 7.47 15.40 59.04
N ALA A 1171 6.30 15.04 59.58
CA ALA A 1171 5.06 14.91 58.81
C ALA A 1171 4.46 16.29 58.45
N SER A 1172 4.41 17.20 59.42
CA SER A 1172 4.04 18.61 59.24
C SER A 1172 4.95 19.31 58.22
N LEU A 1173 6.27 19.07 58.27
CA LEU A 1173 7.20 19.60 57.26
C LEU A 1173 6.92 19.04 55.84
N ARG A 1174 6.66 17.74 55.70
CA ARG A 1174 6.27 17.12 54.41
C ARG A 1174 4.96 17.74 53.88
N CYS A 1175 3.97 17.96 54.75
CA CYS A 1175 2.68 18.57 54.38
C CYS A 1175 2.85 20.01 53.85
N MET A 1176 3.67 20.83 54.51
CA MET A 1176 4.03 22.17 54.07
C MET A 1176 4.68 22.14 52.67
N LEU A 1177 5.70 21.30 52.50
CA LEU A 1177 6.45 21.19 51.24
C LEU A 1177 5.57 20.78 50.05
N VAL A 1178 4.70 19.78 50.23
CA VAL A 1178 3.76 19.34 49.20
C VAL A 1178 2.75 20.45 48.86
N THR A 1179 2.29 21.21 49.86
CA THR A 1179 1.32 22.29 49.65
C THR A 1179 1.95 23.45 48.89
N CYS A 1180 3.11 23.96 49.32
CA CYS A 1180 3.84 25.00 48.60
C CYS A 1180 4.18 24.57 47.16
N ARG A 1181 4.64 23.33 46.96
CA ARG A 1181 4.95 22.80 45.62
C ARG A 1181 3.72 22.66 44.72
N ARG A 1182 2.53 22.35 45.28
CA ARG A 1182 1.25 22.38 44.57
C ARG A 1182 0.79 23.79 44.24
N MET A 1183 1.06 24.78 45.09
CA MET A 1183 0.77 26.20 44.82
C MET A 1183 1.63 26.73 43.66
N HIS A 1184 2.95 26.48 43.67
CA HIS A 1184 3.82 26.76 42.51
C HIS A 1184 3.27 26.16 41.21
N ARG A 1185 2.99 24.84 41.19
CA ARG A 1185 2.47 24.16 40.00
C ARG A 1185 1.11 24.67 39.50
N ARG A 1186 0.31 25.31 40.35
CA ARG A 1186 -0.95 25.96 39.95
C ARG A 1186 -0.71 27.35 39.37
N ALA A 1187 0.15 28.16 39.99
CA ALA A 1187 0.54 29.47 39.45
C ALA A 1187 1.10 29.36 38.01
N THR A 1188 1.94 28.34 37.76
CA THR A 1188 2.54 28.08 36.45
C THR A 1188 1.58 27.48 35.41
N SER A 1189 0.33 27.18 35.79
CA SER A 1189 -0.68 26.58 34.89
C SER A 1189 -1.60 27.61 34.21
N LEU A 1190 -1.48 28.89 34.57
CA LEU A 1190 -2.18 30.01 33.94
C LEU A 1190 -1.40 30.48 32.70
N THR A 1191 -1.89 30.15 31.51
CA THR A 1191 -1.27 30.52 30.23
C THR A 1191 -1.60 31.94 29.81
N LEU A 1192 -0.64 32.66 29.22
CA LEU A 1192 -0.91 33.91 28.52
C LEU A 1192 -1.69 33.63 27.22
N ASP A 1193 -2.88 34.21 27.10
CA ASP A 1193 -3.42 34.72 25.84
C ASP A 1193 -3.25 36.25 25.80
N GLY A 1194 -3.33 36.86 24.61
CA GLY A 1194 -2.71 38.16 24.31
C GLY A 1194 -3.19 39.40 25.07
N ASP A 1195 -4.38 39.36 25.68
CA ASP A 1195 -5.09 40.55 26.20
C ASP A 1195 -5.19 40.61 27.74
N GLY A 1196 -4.19 40.05 28.44
CA GLY A 1196 -3.97 40.25 29.87
C GLY A 1196 -4.68 39.26 30.81
N TRP A 1197 -4.42 39.42 32.12
CA TRP A 1197 -4.79 38.44 33.15
C TRP A 1197 -6.30 38.33 33.36
N LYS A 1198 -6.86 37.14 33.08
CA LYS A 1198 -8.21 36.74 33.52
C LYS A 1198 -8.19 35.36 34.16
N VAL A 1199 -8.88 35.22 35.29
CA VAL A 1199 -9.02 33.94 35.99
C VAL A 1199 -10.09 33.09 35.30
N ALA A 1200 -9.85 31.80 35.14
CA ALA A 1200 -10.84 30.88 34.57
C ALA A 1200 -12.10 30.79 35.46
N PRO A 1201 -13.32 30.94 34.91
CA PRO A 1201 -14.55 30.98 35.70
C PRO A 1201 -14.80 29.62 36.39
N GLY A 1202 -14.80 29.63 37.73
CA GLY A 1202 -15.11 28.46 38.58
C GLY A 1202 -14.06 28.14 39.66
N GLY A 1203 -12.82 28.62 39.52
CA GLY A 1203 -11.74 28.31 40.47
C GLY A 1203 -11.76 29.16 41.75
N ARG A 1204 -12.44 28.70 42.83
CA ARG A 1204 -12.24 29.28 44.17
C ARG A 1204 -10.88 28.86 44.75
N ILE A 1205 -10.15 29.82 45.32
CA ILE A 1205 -8.95 29.56 46.12
C ILE A 1205 -9.36 28.81 47.40
N PRO A 1206 -8.70 27.70 47.78
CA PRO A 1206 -8.94 27.06 49.07
C PRO A 1206 -8.53 28.01 50.20
N LYS A 1207 -9.45 28.30 51.13
CA LYS A 1207 -9.07 28.93 52.40
C LYS A 1207 -8.25 27.91 53.22
N LEU A 1208 -7.16 28.37 53.83
CA LEU A 1208 -6.41 27.56 54.81
C LEU A 1208 -7.33 27.16 55.97
N PRO A 1209 -7.18 25.95 56.53
CA PRO A 1209 -7.98 25.51 57.68
C PRO A 1209 -7.62 26.34 58.91
N ARG A 1210 -8.54 27.18 59.39
CA ARG A 1210 -8.43 27.81 60.70
C ARG A 1210 -8.72 26.77 61.80
N ARG A 1211 -8.05 26.89 62.95
CA ARG A 1211 -8.28 26.06 64.14
C ARG A 1211 -9.78 26.00 64.47
N GLY A 1212 -10.34 24.80 64.55
CA GLY A 1212 -11.57 24.48 65.28
C GLY A 1212 -11.22 23.60 66.48
N ARG A 1213 -11.74 23.91 67.66
CA ARG A 1213 -11.74 23.00 68.82
C ARG A 1213 -13.05 22.21 68.79
N GLY A 1214 -13.03 20.96 69.26
CA GLY A 1214 -14.22 20.12 69.38
C GLY A 1214 -13.99 18.73 68.80
N ALA A 1215 -13.79 17.74 69.68
CA ALA A 1215 -13.73 16.33 69.34
C ALA A 1215 -14.31 15.53 70.52
N ALA A 1216 -15.63 15.38 70.53
CA ALA A 1216 -16.43 14.54 71.41
C ALA A 1216 -17.80 14.37 70.71
N GLU A 1217 -18.44 13.21 70.88
CA GLU A 1217 -19.76 12.85 70.31
C GLU A 1217 -19.80 12.79 68.75
N HIS A 1218 -20.31 11.76 68.09
CA HIS A 1218 -20.88 10.47 68.51
C HIS A 1218 -20.29 9.32 67.67
N ALA A 1219 -20.49 8.08 68.11
CA ALA A 1219 -20.25 6.86 67.32
C ALA A 1219 -21.56 6.38 66.64
N ASP A 1220 -21.42 5.31 65.85
CA ASP A 1220 -22.49 4.49 65.23
C ASP A 1220 -23.31 5.11 64.08
N GLU A 1221 -22.79 4.99 62.85
CA GLU A 1221 -23.41 4.23 61.72
C GLU A 1221 -22.36 3.89 60.63
#